data_AF-A0A514WZX1-F1
#
_entry.id   AF-A0A514WZX1-F1
#
_cell.length_a   1.000
_cell.length_b   1.000
_cell.length_c   1.000
_cell.angle_alpha   90.00
_cell.angle_beta   90.00
_cell.angle_gamma   90.00
#
_symmetry.space_group_name_H-M   'P 1'
#
loop_
_entity.id
_entity.type
_entity.pdbx_description
1 polymer ?
#
loop_
_entity_poly.entity_id
_entity_poly.type
_entity_poly.pdbx_seq_one_letter_code
_entity_poly.pdbx_strand_id
1 'polypeptide(L)'
;MERLENRMTAGKLLAERIADLHLQNPIVIALPRGGVPVGFVVASTLRCSLDVTMTKKVGAPDNPELAIGAVGEDGTTVLNQELVQYLKIEKALIKKLAANKTKEIAQQIKKFRTNKTRETLNGKDVIVVDDGLATGATMIAALQVLRKQNPRKVIVALPVAPADSIQPLKEVADEVVCLLAPKNFTAVGLWYEDFDQVSDEEVIRLLELSRHEQSFIQEREITIEDGPDSVTGDLTLLNNSKGLIIFAHGSGSSRKSPRNQYVATELNKIGFSTLLFDLLTDEEAANRANVFNIPLLARRLNLATDKMASLPETSSQPIGYFGASTGAGAAIMAAAQSSKKIFAVVSRGGRPDLAAEALRKVTSPCLLIVGGNDEPTLSLNREASLQIKSCELVVVPGATHLFEEEGTLAEVVEHASSWFLFQINGSPNPHPIESIVAELEKKAVPFRGDNSLDGLIEQIAKSRIVMLGEATHGTHEFYVLRRMISERLIRKHGFKFIAVEGDWPDFQRINQFIRNETKSSASEALQGFSRWPTWMWANEEIVSLVEFLKTEMVPMFGLDVYSLFESIEAVKEYAQAKDLNLLLAVEGAYACLNPFQKDEKEYARHLLQFPEGCRHEVVSILRKLLRLRINDLHQSKEQLFDVQQNARIVANAEEYYRRMLFGGPESWNVRDRHMIDTLDMLLKNWGPDSKCIIWAHNSHIGDYHATEMVHQGYVNLGGLARERFGMDAVALVGFGTYQGQVIASHAWEGQETVMNLPRAKDSSFEGFCHKTTQNLKTSGFSVIFDAETRASVLGKRTYGHRAVGVVYDPKHENKELNYVPTIPAQRYDAFVFVDETSAVHPIKTKTSALDFPETWPGGV
;
A
#
# COMPACT_ATOMS: atom_id res chain seq x y z
N MET A 1 -38.08 3.15 12.88
CA MET A 1 -38.46 2.48 11.62
C MET A 1 -37.64 1.21 11.59
N GLU A 2 -38.27 0.04 11.54
CA GLU A 2 -37.55 -1.24 11.60
C GLU A 2 -36.67 -1.35 10.33
N ARG A 3 -35.35 -1.33 10.51
CA ARG A 3 -34.37 -1.43 9.42
C ARG A 3 -33.58 -2.72 9.58
N LEU A 4 -33.21 -3.31 8.46
CA LEU A 4 -32.30 -4.44 8.38
C LEU A 4 -30.87 -3.91 8.36
N GLU A 5 -29.95 -4.57 9.06
CA GLU A 5 -28.56 -4.14 9.13
C GLU A 5 -27.90 -4.11 7.74
N ASN A 6 -27.88 -5.25 7.04
CA ASN A 6 -27.32 -5.39 5.69
C ASN A 6 -27.96 -6.59 4.95
N ARG A 7 -27.58 -6.81 3.68
CA ARG A 7 -28.11 -7.91 2.84
C ARG A 7 -27.83 -9.30 3.41
N MET A 8 -26.69 -9.49 4.09
CA MET A 8 -26.32 -10.79 4.66
C MET A 8 -27.21 -11.13 5.85
N THR A 9 -27.43 -10.18 6.75
CA THR A 9 -28.35 -10.31 7.89
C THR A 9 -29.78 -10.57 7.43
N ALA A 10 -30.23 -9.86 6.38
CA ALA A 10 -31.52 -10.11 5.74
C ALA A 10 -31.65 -11.54 5.20
N GLY A 11 -30.59 -12.08 4.59
CA GLY A 11 -30.54 -13.46 4.10
C GLY A 11 -30.68 -14.50 5.22
N LYS A 12 -30.04 -14.29 6.38
CA LYS A 12 -30.17 -15.19 7.54
C LYS A 12 -31.61 -15.26 8.05
N LEU A 13 -32.22 -14.10 8.26
CA LEU A 13 -33.62 -14.00 8.72
C LEU A 13 -34.61 -14.60 7.73
N LEU A 14 -34.36 -14.46 6.43
CA LEU A 14 -35.16 -15.13 5.40
C LEU A 14 -34.99 -16.65 5.44
N ALA A 15 -33.75 -17.14 5.56
CA ALA A 15 -33.48 -18.56 5.62
C ALA A 15 -34.19 -19.25 6.79
N GLU A 16 -34.20 -18.59 7.96
CA GLU A 16 -34.94 -19.06 9.14
C GLU A 16 -36.44 -19.25 8.85
N ARG A 17 -37.08 -18.28 8.20
CA ARG A 17 -38.51 -18.40 7.84
C ARG A 17 -38.79 -19.43 6.74
N ILE A 18 -37.83 -19.66 5.86
CA ILE A 18 -37.97 -20.63 4.76
C ILE A 18 -37.73 -22.07 5.25
N ALA A 19 -36.90 -22.26 6.27
CA ALA A 19 -36.58 -23.58 6.83
C ALA A 19 -37.83 -24.37 7.24
N ASP A 20 -38.87 -23.69 7.69
CA ASP A 20 -40.15 -24.28 8.12
C ASP A 20 -41.01 -24.84 6.96
N LEU A 21 -40.67 -24.54 5.70
CA LEU A 21 -41.48 -24.89 4.53
C LEU A 21 -41.28 -26.32 4.01
N HIS A 22 -40.42 -27.13 4.66
CA HIS A 22 -40.18 -28.55 4.34
C HIS A 22 -39.92 -28.79 2.84
N LEU A 23 -38.93 -28.08 2.30
CA LEU A 23 -38.63 -28.08 0.86
C LEU A 23 -37.97 -29.39 0.39
N GLN A 24 -38.23 -29.76 -0.86
CA GLN A 24 -37.67 -30.92 -1.53
C GLN A 24 -36.71 -30.49 -2.64
N ASN A 25 -35.46 -30.91 -2.53
CA ASN A 25 -34.39 -30.57 -3.48
C ASN A 25 -34.39 -29.07 -3.84
N PRO A 26 -34.31 -28.17 -2.83
CA PRO A 26 -34.42 -26.75 -3.07
C PRO A 26 -33.27 -26.21 -3.92
N ILE A 27 -33.53 -25.13 -4.65
CA ILE A 27 -32.52 -24.33 -5.34
C ILE A 27 -32.87 -22.84 -5.16
N VAL A 28 -31.86 -22.04 -4.80
CA VAL A 28 -31.99 -20.59 -4.72
C VAL A 28 -31.65 -19.98 -6.07
N ILE A 29 -32.57 -19.18 -6.60
CA ILE A 29 -32.42 -18.39 -7.82
C ILE A 29 -32.43 -16.90 -7.44
N ALA A 30 -31.26 -16.28 -7.46
CA ALA A 30 -31.11 -14.86 -7.16
C ALA A 30 -31.30 -13.97 -8.39
N LEU A 31 -31.92 -12.80 -8.20
CA LEU A 31 -31.95 -11.73 -9.20
C LEU A 31 -30.72 -10.83 -9.05
N PRO A 32 -29.84 -10.74 -10.07
CA PRO A 32 -28.66 -9.89 -9.98
C PRO A 32 -29.01 -8.40 -10.01
N ARG A 33 -28.26 -7.54 -9.30
CA ARG A 33 -27.05 -7.86 -8.51
C ARG A 33 -27.34 -7.99 -7.02
N GLY A 34 -28.23 -7.15 -6.51
CA GLY A 34 -28.54 -7.04 -5.08
C GLY A 34 -29.05 -8.33 -4.44
N GLY A 35 -29.81 -9.14 -5.16
CA GLY A 35 -30.33 -10.41 -4.66
C GLY A 35 -29.29 -11.49 -4.41
N VAL A 36 -28.07 -11.39 -4.98
CA VAL A 36 -27.07 -12.48 -4.91
C VAL A 36 -26.47 -12.63 -3.51
N PRO A 37 -26.04 -11.57 -2.79
CA PRO A 37 -25.64 -11.69 -1.38
C PRO A 37 -26.72 -12.30 -0.47
N VAL A 38 -27.98 -11.90 -0.65
CA VAL A 38 -29.11 -12.45 0.12
C VAL A 38 -29.28 -13.94 -0.23
N GLY A 39 -29.31 -14.26 -1.52
CA GLY A 39 -29.45 -15.62 -2.03
C GLY A 39 -28.31 -16.54 -1.59
N PHE A 40 -27.08 -16.04 -1.54
CA PHE A 40 -25.91 -16.77 -1.04
C PHE A 40 -26.13 -17.24 0.40
N VAL A 41 -26.52 -16.34 1.29
CA VAL A 41 -26.77 -16.71 2.69
C VAL A 41 -27.93 -17.69 2.82
N VAL A 42 -29.02 -17.49 2.06
CA VAL A 42 -30.16 -18.42 2.04
C VAL A 42 -29.71 -19.81 1.56
N ALA A 43 -28.94 -19.88 0.47
CA ALA A 43 -28.44 -21.11 -0.12
C ALA A 43 -27.49 -21.85 0.82
N SER A 44 -26.55 -21.15 1.44
CA SER A 44 -25.59 -21.71 2.41
C SER A 44 -26.30 -22.23 3.66
N THR A 45 -27.27 -21.49 4.17
CA THR A 45 -28.03 -21.88 5.37
C THR A 45 -28.90 -23.11 5.12
N LEU A 46 -29.59 -23.16 3.97
CA LEU A 46 -30.43 -24.29 3.56
C LEU A 46 -29.64 -25.44 2.92
N ARG A 47 -28.32 -25.29 2.76
CA ARG A 47 -27.40 -26.25 2.14
C ARG A 47 -27.85 -26.70 0.74
N CYS A 48 -28.18 -25.74 -0.12
CA CYS A 48 -28.75 -26.01 -1.45
C CYS A 48 -28.18 -25.09 -2.54
N SER A 49 -28.25 -25.50 -3.81
CA SER A 49 -27.65 -24.79 -4.95
C SER A 49 -28.05 -23.32 -5.02
N LEU A 50 -27.08 -22.44 -5.31
CA LEU A 50 -27.31 -21.05 -5.72
C LEU A 50 -27.03 -20.91 -7.21
N ASP A 51 -27.99 -20.36 -7.94
CA ASP A 51 -27.79 -19.87 -9.30
C ASP A 51 -28.46 -18.49 -9.45
N VAL A 52 -28.18 -17.81 -10.54
CA VAL A 52 -28.80 -16.54 -10.90
C VAL A 52 -29.81 -16.73 -12.01
N THR A 53 -30.77 -15.81 -12.14
CA THR A 53 -31.55 -15.71 -13.37
C THR A 53 -31.70 -14.25 -13.80
N MET A 54 -31.79 -14.05 -15.11
CA MET A 54 -32.03 -12.74 -15.69
C MET A 54 -33.22 -12.82 -16.63
N THR A 55 -34.12 -11.85 -16.48
CA THR A 55 -35.25 -11.66 -17.38
C THR A 55 -35.32 -10.20 -17.81
N LYS A 56 -35.91 -9.97 -18.99
CA LYS A 56 -36.26 -8.62 -19.44
C LYS A 56 -37.72 -8.57 -19.86
N LYS A 57 -38.36 -7.44 -19.56
CA LYS A 57 -39.68 -7.11 -20.10
C LYS A 57 -39.58 -6.97 -21.62
N VAL A 58 -40.59 -7.47 -22.32
CA VAL A 58 -40.83 -7.19 -23.73
C VAL A 58 -41.82 -6.03 -23.77
N GLY A 59 -41.35 -4.86 -24.17
CA GLY A 59 -42.17 -3.64 -24.29
C GLY A 59 -43.03 -3.63 -25.55
N ALA A 60 -44.11 -2.85 -25.54
CA ALA A 60 -44.91 -2.59 -26.74
C ALA A 60 -44.09 -1.80 -27.78
N PRO A 61 -44.31 -2.00 -29.09
CA PRO A 61 -43.55 -1.31 -30.15
C PRO A 61 -43.52 0.21 -30.03
N ASP A 62 -44.66 0.82 -29.72
CA ASP A 62 -44.82 2.29 -29.63
C ASP A 62 -44.74 2.83 -28.19
N ASN A 63 -44.62 1.94 -27.20
CA ASN A 63 -44.44 2.29 -25.81
C ASN A 63 -43.57 1.23 -25.10
N PRO A 64 -42.23 1.39 -25.12
CA PRO A 64 -41.31 0.42 -24.53
C PRO A 64 -41.51 0.18 -23.02
N GLU A 65 -42.10 1.14 -22.30
CA GLU A 65 -42.38 1.01 -20.87
C GLU A 65 -43.60 0.11 -20.58
N LEU A 66 -44.54 0.03 -21.52
CA LEU A 66 -45.70 -0.86 -21.44
C LEU A 66 -45.26 -2.30 -21.74
N ALA A 67 -45.16 -3.14 -20.71
CA ALA A 67 -44.76 -4.53 -20.87
C ALA A 67 -45.89 -5.39 -21.47
N ILE A 68 -45.68 -5.90 -22.69
CA ILE A 68 -46.56 -6.88 -23.35
C ILE A 68 -46.17 -8.33 -23.02
N GLY A 69 -45.05 -8.52 -22.33
CA GLY A 69 -44.56 -9.81 -21.90
C GLY A 69 -43.18 -9.73 -21.23
N ALA A 70 -42.55 -10.88 -21.06
CA ALA A 70 -41.19 -11.04 -20.54
C ALA A 70 -40.47 -12.17 -21.28
N VAL A 71 -39.14 -12.07 -21.31
CA VAL A 71 -38.27 -13.10 -21.88
C VAL A 71 -37.14 -13.46 -20.92
N GLY A 72 -36.87 -14.75 -20.83
CA GLY A 72 -35.77 -15.34 -20.08
C GLY A 72 -34.49 -15.52 -20.90
N GLU A 73 -33.41 -15.81 -20.18
CA GLU A 73 -32.10 -16.15 -20.75
C GLU A 73 -32.08 -17.39 -21.67
N ASP A 74 -33.01 -18.33 -21.46
CA ASP A 74 -33.20 -19.56 -22.26
C ASP A 74 -34.07 -19.32 -23.51
N GLY A 75 -34.51 -18.08 -23.74
CA GLY A 75 -35.44 -17.71 -24.81
C GLY A 75 -36.90 -17.96 -24.48
N THR A 76 -37.22 -18.49 -23.29
CA THR A 76 -38.61 -18.67 -22.83
C THR A 76 -39.29 -17.30 -22.81
N THR A 77 -40.38 -17.18 -23.56
CA THR A 77 -41.14 -15.92 -23.69
C THR A 77 -42.54 -16.11 -23.12
N VAL A 78 -42.94 -15.25 -22.20
CA VAL A 78 -44.30 -15.17 -21.65
C VAL A 78 -44.93 -13.87 -22.13
N LEU A 79 -46.16 -13.94 -22.65
CA LEU A 79 -46.86 -12.80 -23.24
C LEU A 79 -48.21 -12.59 -22.55
N ASN A 80 -48.57 -11.33 -22.35
CA ASN A 80 -49.94 -10.96 -22.01
C ASN A 80 -50.79 -11.04 -23.31
N GLN A 81 -51.54 -12.13 -23.46
CA GLN A 81 -52.30 -12.40 -24.68
C GLN A 81 -53.40 -11.36 -24.92
N GLU A 82 -54.04 -10.84 -23.87
CA GLU A 82 -55.08 -9.83 -23.98
C GLU A 82 -54.51 -8.51 -24.51
N LEU A 83 -53.36 -8.09 -23.98
CA LEU A 83 -52.71 -6.84 -24.41
C LEU A 83 -52.13 -6.94 -25.82
N VAL A 84 -51.57 -8.10 -26.18
CA VAL A 84 -51.09 -8.38 -27.54
C VAL A 84 -52.23 -8.34 -28.56
N GLN A 85 -53.40 -8.92 -28.21
CA GLN A 85 -54.59 -8.89 -29.06
C GLN A 85 -55.18 -7.49 -29.18
N TYR A 86 -55.27 -6.75 -28.07
CA TYR A 86 -55.79 -5.39 -28.04
C TYR A 86 -54.95 -4.42 -28.88
N LEU A 87 -53.62 -4.50 -28.75
CA LEU A 87 -52.66 -3.68 -29.50
C LEU A 87 -52.40 -4.20 -30.94
N LYS A 88 -53.03 -5.32 -31.34
CA LYS A 88 -52.90 -5.96 -32.67
C LYS A 88 -51.44 -6.16 -33.11
N ILE A 89 -50.59 -6.58 -32.18
CA ILE A 89 -49.15 -6.70 -32.44
C ILE A 89 -48.88 -8.00 -33.23
N GLU A 90 -48.18 -7.88 -34.36
CA GLU A 90 -47.83 -9.04 -35.18
C GLU A 90 -46.89 -10.01 -34.46
N LYS A 91 -47.17 -11.32 -34.57
CA LYS A 91 -46.34 -12.39 -33.98
C LYS A 91 -44.87 -12.32 -34.40
N ALA A 92 -44.61 -11.92 -35.65
CA ALA A 92 -43.24 -11.78 -36.17
C ALA A 92 -42.46 -10.67 -35.45
N LEU A 93 -43.12 -9.55 -35.13
CA LEU A 93 -42.53 -8.43 -34.40
C LEU A 93 -42.24 -8.83 -32.95
N ILE A 94 -43.15 -9.54 -32.29
CA ILE A 94 -42.94 -10.04 -30.92
C ILE A 94 -41.73 -10.98 -30.86
N LYS A 95 -41.60 -11.90 -31.83
CA LYS A 95 -40.45 -12.81 -31.91
C LYS A 95 -39.13 -12.04 -32.08
N LYS A 96 -39.14 -10.96 -32.88
CA LYS A 96 -37.98 -10.07 -33.05
C LYS A 96 -37.61 -9.33 -31.77
N LEU A 97 -38.60 -8.76 -31.08
CA LEU A 97 -38.40 -8.04 -29.80
C LEU A 97 -37.86 -8.97 -28.71
N ALA A 98 -38.44 -10.17 -28.57
CA ALA A 98 -37.97 -11.18 -27.64
C ALA A 98 -36.53 -11.63 -27.96
N ALA A 99 -36.22 -11.95 -29.23
CA ALA A 99 -34.88 -12.39 -29.63
C ALA A 99 -33.79 -11.34 -29.36
N ASN A 100 -34.09 -10.05 -29.57
CA ASN A 100 -33.15 -8.97 -29.22
C ASN A 100 -32.88 -8.93 -27.71
N LYS A 101 -33.93 -9.04 -26.90
CA LYS A 101 -33.81 -9.05 -25.43
C LYS A 101 -33.09 -10.30 -24.91
N THR A 102 -33.30 -11.47 -25.52
CA THR A 102 -32.56 -12.69 -25.18
C THR A 102 -31.06 -12.53 -25.46
N LYS A 103 -30.65 -11.90 -26.56
CA LYS A 103 -29.22 -11.64 -26.85
C LYS A 103 -28.58 -10.73 -25.80
N GLU A 104 -29.27 -9.67 -25.38
CA GLU A 104 -28.80 -8.77 -24.32
C GLU A 104 -28.60 -9.53 -23.00
N ILE A 105 -29.56 -10.38 -22.61
CA ILE A 105 -29.47 -11.20 -21.40
C ILE A 105 -28.31 -12.20 -21.49
N ALA A 106 -28.17 -12.89 -22.63
CA ALA A 106 -27.14 -13.91 -22.84
C ALA A 106 -25.71 -13.35 -22.66
N GLN A 107 -25.47 -12.09 -23.09
CA GLN A 107 -24.19 -11.42 -22.89
C GLN A 107 -23.91 -11.13 -21.41
N GLN A 108 -24.92 -10.73 -20.64
CA GLN A 108 -24.77 -10.41 -19.21
C GLN A 108 -24.61 -11.68 -18.37
N ILE A 109 -25.43 -12.70 -18.59
CA ILE A 109 -25.38 -13.93 -17.78
C ILE A 109 -24.09 -14.74 -18.02
N LYS A 110 -23.50 -14.65 -19.22
CA LYS A 110 -22.21 -15.28 -19.52
C LYS A 110 -21.09 -14.76 -18.62
N LYS A 111 -21.18 -13.51 -18.16
CA LYS A 111 -20.24 -12.92 -17.20
C LYS A 111 -20.35 -13.59 -15.83
N PHE A 112 -21.56 -13.86 -15.36
CA PHE A 112 -21.79 -14.43 -14.02
C PHE A 112 -21.59 -15.95 -13.94
N ARG A 113 -21.75 -16.69 -15.05
CA ARG A 113 -21.63 -18.17 -15.05
C ARG A 113 -20.30 -18.73 -15.54
N THR A 114 -19.36 -17.90 -16.00
CA THR A 114 -17.93 -18.25 -16.31
C THR A 114 -17.73 -19.66 -16.90
N ASN A 115 -18.43 -19.98 -17.99
CA ASN A 115 -18.44 -21.27 -18.73
C ASN A 115 -19.25 -22.46 -18.17
N LYS A 116 -20.07 -22.28 -17.12
CA LYS A 116 -21.01 -23.32 -16.66
C LYS A 116 -22.42 -23.13 -17.21
N THR A 117 -23.12 -24.25 -17.44
CA THR A 117 -24.52 -24.28 -17.85
C THR A 117 -25.44 -24.11 -16.64
N ARG A 118 -26.62 -23.52 -16.87
CA ARG A 118 -27.67 -23.36 -15.87
C ARG A 118 -28.11 -24.72 -15.30
N GLU A 119 -28.39 -24.78 -14.01
CA GLU A 119 -29.00 -25.97 -13.41
C GLU A 119 -30.46 -26.16 -13.85
N THR A 120 -30.89 -27.41 -14.03
CA THR A 120 -32.29 -27.72 -14.34
C THR A 120 -33.20 -27.44 -13.15
N LEU A 121 -34.34 -26.77 -13.40
CA LEU A 121 -35.36 -26.49 -12.39
C LEU A 121 -36.49 -27.53 -12.33
N ASN A 122 -36.51 -28.47 -13.28
CA ASN A 122 -37.58 -29.43 -13.41
C ASN A 122 -37.72 -30.28 -12.14
N GLY A 123 -38.89 -30.23 -11.51
CA GLY A 123 -39.21 -30.97 -10.29
C GLY A 123 -38.52 -30.49 -9.00
N LYS A 124 -37.81 -29.34 -9.02
CA LYS A 124 -37.19 -28.73 -7.82
C LYS A 124 -38.10 -27.71 -7.15
N ASP A 125 -37.89 -27.46 -5.86
CA ASP A 125 -38.43 -26.28 -5.18
C ASP A 125 -37.53 -25.07 -5.44
N VAL A 126 -38.06 -24.06 -6.12
CA VAL A 126 -37.30 -22.89 -6.55
C VAL A 126 -37.58 -21.73 -5.61
N ILE A 127 -36.56 -21.23 -4.92
CA ILE A 127 -36.64 -20.05 -4.05
C ILE A 127 -36.09 -18.86 -4.84
N VAL A 128 -36.93 -17.91 -5.20
CA VAL A 128 -36.52 -16.71 -5.95
C VAL A 128 -36.28 -15.57 -4.97
N VAL A 129 -35.05 -15.02 -4.98
CA VAL A 129 -34.59 -14.05 -3.99
C VAL A 129 -34.15 -12.74 -4.65
N ASP A 130 -34.48 -11.62 -3.99
CA ASP A 130 -33.93 -10.29 -4.27
C ASP A 130 -33.62 -9.56 -2.96
N ASP A 131 -32.87 -8.46 -2.98
CA ASP A 131 -32.63 -7.64 -1.78
C ASP A 131 -33.83 -6.77 -1.38
N GLY A 132 -34.76 -6.58 -2.30
CA GLY A 132 -36.08 -6.02 -2.05
C GLY A 132 -36.72 -5.63 -3.38
N LEU A 133 -37.99 -5.28 -3.34
CA LEU A 133 -38.68 -4.81 -4.54
C LEU A 133 -39.43 -3.51 -4.29
N ALA A 134 -39.46 -2.67 -5.32
CA ALA A 134 -40.31 -1.49 -5.35
C ALA A 134 -41.64 -1.79 -6.04
N THR A 135 -41.62 -2.19 -7.32
CA THR A 135 -42.83 -2.41 -8.12
C THR A 135 -43.12 -3.88 -8.40
N GLY A 136 -42.16 -4.78 -8.17
CA GLY A 136 -42.30 -6.23 -8.38
C GLY A 136 -42.33 -6.68 -9.84
N ALA A 137 -42.35 -5.77 -10.82
CA ALA A 137 -42.50 -6.13 -12.24
C ALA A 137 -41.39 -7.08 -12.76
N THR A 138 -40.15 -6.84 -12.37
CA THR A 138 -39.01 -7.72 -12.73
C THR A 138 -39.12 -9.09 -12.06
N MET A 139 -39.56 -9.14 -10.81
CA MET A 139 -39.78 -10.39 -10.08
C MET A 139 -40.92 -11.20 -10.73
N ILE A 140 -42.05 -10.56 -11.05
CA ILE A 140 -43.18 -11.22 -11.75
C ILE A 140 -42.74 -11.78 -13.10
N ALA A 141 -41.97 -11.01 -13.88
CA ALA A 141 -41.38 -11.46 -15.14
C ALA A 141 -40.47 -12.69 -14.96
N ALA A 142 -39.63 -12.69 -13.92
CA ALA A 142 -38.80 -13.83 -13.56
C ALA A 142 -39.65 -15.06 -13.22
N LEU A 143 -40.64 -14.92 -12.33
CA LEU A 143 -41.52 -16.02 -11.92
C LEU A 143 -42.28 -16.64 -13.08
N GLN A 144 -42.82 -15.81 -13.98
CA GLN A 144 -43.53 -16.26 -15.18
C GLN A 144 -42.66 -17.10 -16.10
N VAL A 145 -41.40 -16.68 -16.32
CA VAL A 145 -40.41 -17.43 -17.11
C VAL A 145 -40.03 -18.72 -16.40
N LEU A 146 -39.71 -18.66 -15.10
CA LEU A 146 -39.28 -19.81 -14.31
C LEU A 146 -40.34 -20.91 -14.22
N ARG A 147 -41.64 -20.55 -14.12
CA ARG A 147 -42.73 -21.53 -14.11
C ARG A 147 -42.80 -22.38 -15.38
N LYS A 148 -42.35 -21.89 -16.53
CA LYS A 148 -42.31 -22.69 -17.78
C LYS A 148 -41.23 -23.77 -17.77
N GLN A 149 -40.34 -23.78 -16.77
CA GLN A 149 -39.31 -24.80 -16.59
C GLN A 149 -39.74 -25.95 -15.68
N ASN A 150 -41.05 -26.05 -15.37
CA ASN A 150 -41.69 -27.10 -14.57
C ASN A 150 -41.07 -27.32 -13.17
N PRO A 151 -40.87 -26.26 -12.36
CA PRO A 151 -40.52 -26.44 -10.95
C PRO A 151 -41.66 -27.13 -10.18
N ARG A 152 -41.34 -27.83 -9.10
CA ARG A 152 -42.34 -28.45 -8.21
C ARG A 152 -43.10 -27.40 -7.41
N LYS A 153 -42.37 -26.41 -6.88
CA LYS A 153 -42.90 -25.22 -6.21
C LYS A 153 -42.03 -24.01 -6.53
N VAL A 154 -42.63 -22.83 -6.53
CA VAL A 154 -41.94 -21.54 -6.65
C VAL A 154 -42.26 -20.68 -5.43
N ILE A 155 -41.24 -20.41 -4.62
CA ILE A 155 -41.31 -19.57 -3.42
C ILE A 155 -40.62 -18.24 -3.72
N VAL A 156 -41.25 -17.12 -3.37
CA VAL A 156 -40.61 -15.80 -3.40
C VAL A 156 -40.13 -15.45 -2.00
N ALA A 157 -38.87 -15.07 -1.85
CA ALA A 157 -38.28 -14.70 -0.57
C ALA A 157 -37.67 -13.30 -0.65
N LEU A 158 -38.19 -12.37 0.15
CA LEU A 158 -37.90 -10.94 0.05
C LEU A 158 -37.67 -10.32 1.42
N PRO A 159 -36.57 -9.58 1.61
CA PRO A 159 -36.37 -8.81 2.83
C PRO A 159 -37.43 -7.73 3.01
N VAL A 160 -37.72 -6.97 1.94
CA VAL A 160 -38.69 -5.86 2.00
C VAL A 160 -39.43 -5.66 0.69
N ALA A 161 -40.72 -5.36 0.78
CA ALA A 161 -41.60 -5.04 -0.35
C ALA A 161 -42.79 -4.16 0.12
N PRO A 162 -43.33 -3.25 -0.70
CA PRO A 162 -44.61 -2.60 -0.37
C PRO A 162 -45.71 -3.64 -0.18
N ALA A 163 -46.60 -3.40 0.79
CA ALA A 163 -47.72 -4.30 1.09
C ALA A 163 -48.60 -4.60 -0.15
N ASP A 164 -48.79 -3.59 -1.00
CA ASP A 164 -49.55 -3.56 -2.23
C ASP A 164 -48.96 -4.53 -3.29
N SER A 165 -47.64 -4.71 -3.27
CA SER A 165 -46.90 -5.53 -4.22
C SER A 165 -46.89 -7.02 -3.83
N ILE A 166 -47.31 -7.38 -2.61
CA ILE A 166 -47.35 -8.78 -2.17
C ILE A 166 -48.46 -9.57 -2.86
N GLN A 167 -49.64 -8.96 -3.03
CA GLN A 167 -50.80 -9.67 -3.59
C GLN A 167 -50.57 -10.12 -5.05
N PRO A 168 -50.05 -9.28 -5.96
CA PRO A 168 -49.70 -9.71 -7.32
C PRO A 168 -48.66 -10.84 -7.37
N LEU A 169 -47.73 -10.92 -6.40
CA LEU A 169 -46.75 -12.00 -6.34
C LEU A 169 -47.40 -13.33 -5.96
N LYS A 170 -48.40 -13.33 -5.08
CA LYS A 170 -49.15 -14.54 -4.70
C LYS A 170 -49.98 -15.12 -5.84
N GLU A 171 -50.26 -14.35 -6.88
CA GLU A 171 -50.95 -14.86 -8.08
C GLU A 171 -50.01 -15.68 -8.98
N VAL A 172 -48.69 -15.48 -8.86
CA VAL A 172 -47.67 -16.12 -9.72
C VAL A 172 -46.68 -17.00 -8.96
N ALA A 173 -46.60 -16.92 -7.64
CA ALA A 173 -45.79 -17.78 -6.77
C ALA A 173 -46.70 -18.69 -5.93
N ASP A 174 -46.20 -19.86 -5.53
CA ASP A 174 -46.95 -20.77 -4.66
C ASP A 174 -46.89 -20.30 -3.20
N GLU A 175 -45.78 -19.67 -2.81
CA GLU A 175 -45.59 -19.05 -1.49
C GLU A 175 -44.82 -17.73 -1.61
N VAL A 176 -45.12 -16.78 -0.73
CA VAL A 176 -44.41 -15.49 -0.64
C VAL A 176 -44.00 -15.23 0.80
N VAL A 177 -42.70 -15.28 1.07
CA VAL A 177 -42.07 -14.98 2.35
C VAL A 177 -41.47 -13.58 2.27
N CYS A 178 -42.01 -12.63 3.05
CA CYS A 178 -41.50 -11.27 3.12
C CYS A 178 -41.18 -10.89 4.57
N LEU A 179 -39.98 -10.37 4.85
CA LEU A 179 -39.61 -9.95 6.21
C LEU A 179 -40.42 -8.74 6.65
N LEU A 180 -40.42 -7.69 5.82
CA LEU A 180 -41.04 -6.39 6.08
C LEU A 180 -41.97 -5.99 4.93
N ALA A 181 -43.26 -5.74 5.23
CA ALA A 181 -44.28 -5.33 4.26
C ALA A 181 -44.90 -3.96 4.61
N PRO A 182 -44.15 -2.84 4.52
CA PRO A 182 -44.63 -1.51 4.88
C PRO A 182 -45.72 -0.97 3.94
N LYS A 183 -46.65 -0.19 4.51
CA LYS A 183 -47.67 0.57 3.74
C LYS A 183 -47.12 1.87 3.13
N ASN A 184 -46.13 2.48 3.77
CA ASN A 184 -45.49 3.72 3.31
C ASN A 184 -44.10 3.40 2.76
N PHE A 185 -44.05 2.77 1.59
CA PHE A 185 -42.80 2.38 0.94
C PHE A 185 -42.31 3.46 -0.04
N THR A 186 -41.03 3.79 0.01
CA THR A 186 -40.40 4.75 -0.92
C THR A 186 -39.33 4.07 -1.79
N ALA A 187 -38.32 3.46 -1.18
CA ALA A 187 -37.23 2.80 -1.88
C ALA A 187 -36.65 1.66 -1.02
N VAL A 188 -36.10 0.63 -1.65
CA VAL A 188 -35.53 -0.56 -0.98
C VAL A 188 -34.42 -0.15 0.00
N GLY A 189 -33.45 0.68 -0.44
CA GLY A 189 -32.29 1.03 0.38
C GLY A 189 -32.58 1.79 1.67
N LEU A 190 -33.77 2.38 1.84
CA LEU A 190 -34.14 3.07 3.10
C LEU A 190 -34.48 2.10 4.26
N TRP A 191 -34.64 0.82 3.93
CA TRP A 191 -34.92 -0.27 4.87
C TRP A 191 -33.67 -1.03 5.26
N TYR A 192 -32.51 -0.58 4.79
CA TYR A 192 -31.20 -1.10 5.13
C TYR A 192 -30.37 -0.03 5.86
N GLU A 193 -29.55 -0.43 6.83
CA GLU A 193 -28.55 0.46 7.44
C GLU A 193 -27.32 0.59 6.52
N ASP A 194 -26.88 -0.54 5.96
CA ASP A 194 -25.88 -0.65 4.89
C ASP A 194 -26.53 -1.22 3.62
N PHE A 195 -26.48 -0.43 2.54
CA PHE A 195 -27.03 -0.77 1.23
C PHE A 195 -26.05 -0.47 0.08
N ASP A 196 -24.78 -0.80 0.27
CA ASP A 196 -23.73 -0.57 -0.72
C ASP A 196 -24.02 -1.23 -2.08
N GLN A 197 -23.42 -0.68 -3.14
CA GLN A 197 -23.62 -1.19 -4.50
C GLN A 197 -22.89 -2.54 -4.68
N VAL A 198 -23.65 -3.59 -5.01
CA VAL A 198 -23.07 -4.91 -5.34
C VAL A 198 -22.45 -4.87 -6.75
N SER A 199 -21.15 -5.15 -6.85
CA SER A 199 -20.39 -5.20 -8.10
C SER A 199 -20.60 -6.53 -8.86
N ASP A 200 -20.20 -6.56 -10.13
CA ASP A 200 -20.24 -7.79 -10.94
C ASP A 200 -19.23 -8.82 -10.38
N GLU A 201 -18.08 -8.36 -9.87
CA GLU A 201 -17.03 -9.19 -9.26
C GLU A 201 -17.51 -9.88 -7.98
N GLU A 202 -18.25 -9.16 -7.13
CA GLU A 202 -18.81 -9.73 -5.90
C GLU A 202 -19.89 -10.78 -6.22
N VAL A 203 -20.72 -10.56 -7.24
CA VAL A 203 -21.67 -11.57 -7.73
C VAL A 203 -20.95 -12.84 -8.18
N ILE A 204 -19.88 -12.71 -8.98
CA ILE A 204 -19.09 -13.86 -9.45
C ILE A 204 -18.48 -14.61 -8.26
N ARG A 205 -17.84 -13.88 -7.34
CA ARG A 205 -17.22 -14.43 -6.14
C ARG A 205 -18.20 -15.22 -5.28
N LEU A 206 -19.39 -14.67 -4.98
CA LEU A 206 -20.40 -15.36 -4.16
C LEU A 206 -20.96 -16.61 -4.85
N LEU A 207 -21.15 -16.57 -6.17
CA LEU A 207 -21.54 -17.75 -6.95
C LEU A 207 -20.46 -18.84 -6.95
N GLU A 208 -19.19 -18.47 -6.99
CA GLU A 208 -18.07 -19.41 -6.88
C GLU A 208 -17.96 -20.00 -5.46
N LEU A 209 -18.05 -19.17 -4.42
CA LEU A 209 -18.04 -19.60 -3.03
C LEU A 209 -19.17 -20.58 -2.72
N SER A 210 -20.40 -20.32 -3.18
CA SER A 210 -21.54 -21.23 -2.96
C SER A 210 -21.31 -22.60 -3.57
N ARG A 211 -20.63 -22.65 -4.73
CA ARG A 211 -20.26 -23.91 -5.39
C ARG A 211 -19.17 -24.64 -4.61
N HIS A 212 -18.22 -23.92 -4.04
CA HIS A 212 -17.17 -24.49 -3.19
C HIS A 212 -17.74 -25.09 -1.89
N GLU A 213 -18.70 -24.42 -1.25
CA GLU A 213 -19.39 -24.95 -0.05
C GLU A 213 -20.17 -26.24 -0.33
N GLN A 214 -20.62 -26.47 -1.57
CA GLN A 214 -21.36 -27.68 -1.96
C GLN A 214 -20.47 -28.84 -2.40
N SER A 215 -19.20 -28.58 -2.70
CA SER A 215 -18.21 -29.61 -2.99
C SER A 215 -17.58 -30.18 -1.71
N PHE A 216 -18.36 -30.97 -0.96
CA PHE A 216 -17.94 -31.99 0.02
C PHE A 216 -16.81 -31.61 1.01
N ILE A 217 -17.22 -31.08 2.16
CA ILE A 217 -16.43 -31.07 3.40
C ILE A 217 -16.92 -32.22 4.29
N GLN A 218 -16.04 -33.15 4.66
CA GLN A 218 -16.31 -34.13 5.71
C GLN A 218 -15.51 -33.76 6.95
N GLU A 219 -16.20 -33.37 8.02
CA GLU A 219 -15.59 -33.17 9.33
C GLU A 219 -15.69 -34.45 10.15
N ARG A 220 -14.59 -34.84 10.79
CA ARG A 220 -14.57 -35.94 11.76
C ARG A 220 -13.57 -35.69 12.87
N GLU A 221 -13.93 -36.12 14.08
CA GLU A 221 -13.00 -36.16 15.20
C GLU A 221 -12.03 -37.35 15.04
N ILE A 222 -10.77 -37.16 15.41
CA ILE A 222 -9.73 -38.17 15.36
C ILE A 222 -8.86 -38.14 16.62
N THR A 223 -8.42 -39.32 17.05
CA THR A 223 -7.45 -39.47 18.15
C THR A 223 -6.04 -39.66 17.61
N ILE A 224 -5.10 -38.94 18.21
CA ILE A 224 -3.66 -39.08 17.94
C ILE A 224 -3.07 -39.89 19.09
N GLU A 225 -2.66 -41.12 18.80
CA GLU A 225 -2.26 -42.07 19.83
C GLU A 225 -0.88 -41.73 20.42
N ASP A 226 -0.81 -41.64 21.75
CA ASP A 226 0.44 -41.53 22.51
C ASP A 226 0.31 -42.22 23.88
N GLY A 227 -0.27 -43.43 23.88
CA GLY A 227 -0.56 -44.18 25.10
C GLY A 227 -1.59 -43.45 25.98
N PRO A 228 -1.34 -43.27 27.30
CA PRO A 228 -2.27 -42.56 28.20
C PRO A 228 -2.41 -41.08 27.85
N ASP A 229 -1.44 -40.50 27.13
CA ASP A 229 -1.39 -39.08 26.79
C ASP A 229 -1.98 -38.79 25.40
N SER A 230 -2.89 -39.65 24.92
CA SER A 230 -3.50 -39.48 23.59
C SER A 230 -4.36 -38.21 23.51
N VAL A 231 -4.27 -37.49 22.41
CA VAL A 231 -4.93 -36.18 22.21
C VAL A 231 -5.94 -36.23 21.09
N THR A 232 -6.92 -35.33 21.14
CA THR A 232 -8.04 -35.27 20.18
C THR A 232 -7.84 -34.16 19.15
N GLY A 233 -8.28 -34.40 17.92
CA GLY A 233 -8.28 -33.40 16.86
C GLY A 233 -9.50 -33.46 15.95
N ASP A 234 -9.78 -32.32 15.33
CA ASP A 234 -10.87 -32.10 14.39
C ASP A 234 -10.26 -32.07 12.98
N LEU A 235 -10.55 -33.12 12.20
CA LEU A 235 -10.06 -33.27 10.83
C LEU A 235 -11.16 -32.87 9.84
N THR A 236 -10.83 -31.91 8.98
CA THR A 236 -11.68 -31.43 7.89
C THR A 236 -11.10 -31.94 6.56
N LEU A 237 -11.82 -32.84 5.89
CA LEU A 237 -11.41 -33.47 4.64
C LEU A 237 -12.14 -32.86 3.44
N LEU A 238 -11.37 -32.52 2.40
CA LEU A 238 -11.86 -32.13 1.09
C LEU A 238 -11.61 -33.23 0.06
N ASN A 239 -12.61 -33.57 -0.76
CA ASN A 239 -12.51 -34.63 -1.77
C ASN A 239 -11.41 -34.42 -2.82
N ASN A 240 -11.04 -33.16 -3.10
CA ASN A 240 -9.95 -32.78 -4.03
C ASN A 240 -8.97 -31.83 -3.33
N SER A 241 -8.55 -32.20 -2.12
CA SER A 241 -7.59 -31.41 -1.34
C SER A 241 -6.28 -31.19 -2.09
N LYS A 242 -5.81 -29.94 -2.13
CA LYS A 242 -4.47 -29.60 -2.62
C LYS A 242 -3.38 -30.16 -1.69
N GLY A 243 -3.64 -30.17 -0.38
CA GLY A 243 -2.75 -30.64 0.67
C GLY A 243 -3.39 -30.53 2.05
N LEU A 244 -2.74 -31.08 3.07
CA LEU A 244 -3.20 -31.07 4.46
C LEU A 244 -2.40 -30.07 5.28
N ILE A 245 -3.08 -29.14 5.96
CA ILE A 245 -2.45 -28.20 6.89
C ILE A 245 -2.75 -28.63 8.33
N ILE A 246 -1.70 -28.91 9.10
CA ILE A 246 -1.81 -29.29 10.51
C ILE A 246 -1.51 -28.07 11.38
N PHE A 247 -2.42 -27.75 12.30
CA PHE A 247 -2.31 -26.60 13.19
C PHE A 247 -1.60 -26.98 14.50
N ALA A 248 -0.61 -26.17 14.86
CA ALA A 248 0.04 -26.17 16.18
C ALA A 248 -0.33 -24.88 16.90
N HIS A 249 -1.25 -24.96 17.87
CA HIS A 249 -1.69 -23.79 18.64
C HIS A 249 -0.70 -23.42 19.74
N GLY A 250 -0.90 -22.21 20.26
CA GLY A 250 -0.06 -21.60 21.28
C GLY A 250 -0.44 -21.97 22.69
N SER A 251 0.32 -21.41 23.63
CA SER A 251 0.12 -21.57 25.06
C SER A 251 -1.28 -21.13 25.53
N GLY A 252 -2.00 -22.03 26.22
CA GLY A 252 -3.35 -21.75 26.73
C GLY A 252 -4.45 -21.71 25.66
N SER A 253 -4.16 -22.21 24.45
CA SER A 253 -5.12 -22.37 23.36
C SER A 253 -5.40 -23.86 23.14
N SER A 254 -6.49 -24.17 22.43
CA SER A 254 -6.85 -25.53 22.04
C SER A 254 -7.27 -25.56 20.57
N ARG A 255 -7.67 -26.74 20.08
CA ARG A 255 -8.31 -26.91 18.77
C ARG A 255 -9.57 -26.06 18.58
N LYS A 256 -10.18 -25.61 19.68
CA LYS A 256 -11.39 -24.76 19.70
C LYS A 256 -11.10 -23.25 19.61
N SER A 257 -9.88 -22.85 19.29
CA SER A 257 -9.49 -21.45 19.15
C SER A 257 -10.23 -20.76 17.99
N PRO A 258 -11.05 -19.71 18.24
CA PRO A 258 -11.82 -19.05 17.18
C PRO A 258 -10.94 -18.51 16.06
N ARG A 259 -9.75 -18.01 16.39
CA ARG A 259 -8.77 -17.50 15.42
C ARG A 259 -8.24 -18.59 14.50
N ASN A 260 -7.90 -19.75 15.05
CA ASN A 260 -7.35 -20.84 14.25
C ASN A 260 -8.45 -21.55 13.45
N GLN A 261 -9.66 -21.65 14.01
CA GLN A 261 -10.83 -22.13 13.26
C GLN A 261 -11.16 -21.20 12.09
N TYR A 262 -11.08 -19.88 12.29
CA TYR A 262 -11.22 -18.90 11.21
C TYR A 262 -10.17 -19.11 10.11
N VAL A 263 -8.87 -19.16 10.47
CA VAL A 263 -7.81 -19.41 9.49
C VAL A 263 -8.00 -20.75 8.78
N ALA A 264 -8.34 -21.81 9.50
CA ALA A 264 -8.60 -23.13 8.91
C ALA A 264 -9.75 -23.10 7.91
N THR A 265 -10.86 -22.44 8.26
CA THR A 265 -12.03 -22.28 7.39
C THR A 265 -11.65 -21.55 6.09
N GLU A 266 -10.86 -20.49 6.17
CA GLU A 266 -10.38 -19.78 4.98
C GLU A 266 -9.42 -20.63 4.12
N LEU A 267 -8.55 -21.43 4.75
CA LEU A 267 -7.72 -22.41 4.04
C LEU A 267 -8.56 -23.52 3.38
N ASN A 268 -9.66 -23.95 4.01
CA ASN A 268 -10.59 -24.91 3.41
C ASN A 268 -11.25 -24.33 2.16
N LYS A 269 -11.68 -23.06 2.20
CA LYS A 269 -12.30 -22.37 1.04
C LYS A 269 -11.39 -22.35 -0.18
N ILE A 270 -10.07 -22.26 0.00
CA ILE A 270 -9.10 -22.28 -1.10
C ILE A 270 -8.58 -23.68 -1.46
N GLY A 271 -9.09 -24.73 -0.82
CA GLY A 271 -8.89 -26.12 -1.22
C GLY A 271 -7.86 -26.92 -0.41
N PHE A 272 -7.53 -26.53 0.82
CA PHE A 272 -6.71 -27.35 1.73
C PHE A 272 -7.58 -28.10 2.75
N SER A 273 -7.30 -29.38 2.98
CA SER A 273 -7.77 -30.08 4.19
C SER A 273 -7.04 -29.54 5.42
N THR A 274 -7.66 -29.60 6.58
CA THR A 274 -7.07 -29.08 7.83
C THR A 274 -7.23 -30.03 9.00
N LEU A 275 -6.23 -30.09 9.88
CA LEU A 275 -6.29 -30.77 11.17
C LEU A 275 -6.01 -29.78 12.29
N LEU A 276 -6.97 -29.61 13.21
CA LEU A 276 -6.80 -28.86 14.44
C LEU A 276 -6.85 -29.84 15.61
N PHE A 277 -5.75 -30.04 16.33
CA PHE A 277 -5.68 -31.07 17.37
C PHE A 277 -4.92 -30.56 18.58
N ASP A 278 -5.29 -30.97 19.80
CA ASP A 278 -4.63 -30.49 21.02
C ASP A 278 -3.19 -31.05 21.14
N LEU A 279 -2.21 -30.20 21.47
CA LEU A 279 -0.79 -30.62 21.58
C LEU A 279 -0.48 -31.30 22.92
N LEU A 280 -1.30 -31.03 23.93
CA LEU A 280 -1.20 -31.52 25.29
C LEU A 280 -2.58 -32.02 25.73
N THR A 281 -2.61 -32.99 26.64
CA THR A 281 -3.83 -33.34 27.37
C THR A 281 -4.19 -32.25 28.39
N ASP A 282 -5.41 -32.27 28.91
CA ASP A 282 -5.83 -31.33 29.96
C ASP A 282 -4.95 -31.44 31.23
N GLU A 283 -4.51 -32.65 31.57
CA GLU A 283 -3.61 -32.91 32.71
C GLU A 283 -2.20 -32.35 32.49
N GLU A 284 -1.65 -32.51 31.28
CA GLU A 284 -0.33 -31.96 30.95
C GLU A 284 -0.35 -30.44 30.84
N ALA A 285 -1.44 -29.87 30.30
CA ALA A 285 -1.62 -28.44 30.14
C ALA A 285 -1.76 -27.71 31.49
N ALA A 286 -2.21 -28.41 32.54
CA ALA A 286 -2.23 -27.89 33.91
C ALA A 286 -0.81 -27.55 34.42
N ASN A 287 0.23 -28.24 33.94
CA ASN A 287 1.61 -27.85 34.19
C ASN A 287 2.09 -26.84 33.15
N ARG A 288 2.14 -25.56 33.55
CA ARG A 288 2.55 -24.45 32.69
C ARG A 288 3.93 -24.62 32.05
N ALA A 289 4.84 -25.42 32.63
CA ALA A 289 6.14 -25.70 32.03
C ALA A 289 6.04 -26.51 30.73
N ASN A 290 5.07 -27.43 30.62
CA ASN A 290 4.86 -28.26 29.43
C ASN A 290 4.42 -27.42 28.22
N VAL A 291 3.69 -26.34 28.49
CA VAL A 291 3.16 -25.42 27.49
C VAL A 291 4.27 -24.65 26.75
N PHE A 292 5.45 -24.51 27.36
CA PHE A 292 6.65 -23.91 26.75
C PHE A 292 7.71 -24.95 26.37
N ASN A 293 7.43 -26.25 26.54
CA ASN A 293 8.34 -27.33 26.22
C ASN A 293 8.28 -27.65 24.71
N ILE A 294 9.01 -26.87 23.91
CA ILE A 294 9.02 -27.00 22.44
C ILE A 294 9.34 -28.43 21.96
N PRO A 295 10.32 -29.16 22.54
CA PRO A 295 10.55 -30.56 22.19
C PRO A 295 9.34 -31.47 22.38
N LEU A 296 8.58 -31.32 23.48
CA LEU A 296 7.37 -32.09 23.73
C LEU A 296 6.28 -31.78 22.68
N LEU A 297 6.03 -30.50 22.43
CA LEU A 297 5.04 -30.05 21.45
C LEU A 297 5.40 -30.51 20.02
N ALA A 298 6.69 -30.40 19.64
CA ALA A 298 7.18 -30.85 18.35
C ALA A 298 7.05 -32.37 18.17
N ARG A 299 7.32 -33.15 19.22
CA ARG A 299 7.08 -34.61 19.22
C ARG A 299 5.61 -34.91 18.97
N ARG A 300 4.68 -34.23 19.64
CA ARG A 300 3.23 -34.43 19.44
C ARG A 300 2.78 -34.09 18.02
N LEU A 301 3.31 -33.00 17.45
CA LEU A 301 3.03 -32.62 16.07
C LEU A 301 3.57 -33.65 15.05
N ASN A 302 4.73 -34.26 15.32
CA ASN A 302 5.22 -35.35 14.49
C ASN A 302 4.37 -36.62 14.59
N LEU A 303 3.87 -36.98 15.79
CA LEU A 303 2.88 -38.07 15.93
C LEU A 303 1.60 -37.80 15.13
N ALA A 304 1.10 -36.57 15.16
CA ALA A 304 -0.04 -36.15 14.35
C ALA A 304 0.26 -36.31 12.85
N THR A 305 1.45 -35.90 12.42
CA THR A 305 1.90 -36.00 11.02
C THR A 305 1.98 -37.45 10.57
N ASP A 306 2.56 -38.32 11.39
CA ASP A 306 2.66 -39.76 11.09
C ASP A 306 1.28 -40.42 11.04
N LYS A 307 0.37 -40.06 11.96
CA LYS A 307 -1.03 -40.50 11.93
C LYS A 307 -1.69 -40.09 10.63
N MET A 308 -1.59 -38.82 10.23
CA MET A 308 -2.19 -38.33 8.99
C MET A 308 -1.58 -38.99 7.75
N ALA A 309 -0.28 -39.26 7.76
CA ALA A 309 0.38 -39.99 6.67
C ALA A 309 -0.05 -41.47 6.59
N SER A 310 -0.61 -42.05 7.65
CA SER A 310 -1.08 -43.44 7.69
C SER A 310 -2.52 -43.63 7.19
N LEU A 311 -3.34 -42.57 7.20
CA LEU A 311 -4.74 -42.66 6.80
C LEU A 311 -4.88 -42.71 5.27
N PRO A 312 -5.71 -43.59 4.69
CA PRO A 312 -5.90 -43.67 3.25
C PRO A 312 -6.29 -42.33 2.60
N GLU A 313 -7.09 -41.52 3.28
CA GLU A 313 -7.64 -40.26 2.76
C GLU A 313 -6.60 -39.12 2.69
N THR A 314 -5.55 -39.19 3.51
CA THR A 314 -4.53 -38.13 3.63
C THR A 314 -3.10 -38.60 3.34
N SER A 315 -2.87 -39.91 3.17
CA SER A 315 -1.55 -40.50 2.97
C SER A 315 -0.80 -39.99 1.73
N SER A 316 -1.53 -39.58 0.69
CA SER A 316 -0.95 -39.01 -0.54
C SER A 316 -0.92 -37.48 -0.54
N GLN A 317 -1.43 -36.80 0.49
CA GLN A 317 -1.51 -35.34 0.53
C GLN A 317 -0.19 -34.73 1.01
N PRO A 318 0.33 -33.66 0.37
CA PRO A 318 1.44 -32.89 0.93
C PRO A 318 1.05 -32.26 2.27
N ILE A 319 1.93 -32.33 3.27
CA ILE A 319 1.67 -31.82 4.62
C ILE A 319 2.39 -30.49 4.84
N GLY A 320 1.66 -29.49 5.32
CA GLY A 320 2.18 -28.19 5.76
C GLY A 320 1.80 -27.91 7.21
N TYR A 321 2.53 -27.02 7.88
CA TYR A 321 2.26 -26.65 9.26
C TYR A 321 1.85 -25.18 9.39
N PHE A 322 0.86 -24.93 10.25
CA PHE A 322 0.51 -23.59 10.72
C PHE A 322 0.69 -23.52 12.24
N GLY A 323 1.72 -22.81 12.69
CA GLY A 323 2.05 -22.63 14.10
C GLY A 323 1.65 -21.24 14.60
N ALA A 324 1.02 -21.17 15.78
CA ALA A 324 0.67 -19.92 16.44
C ALA A 324 1.37 -19.80 17.80
N SER A 325 1.91 -18.61 18.13
CA SER A 325 2.62 -18.35 19.39
C SER A 325 3.71 -19.41 19.67
N THR A 326 3.71 -20.12 20.80
CA THR A 326 4.67 -21.21 21.09
C THR A 326 4.58 -22.39 20.11
N GLY A 327 3.40 -22.62 19.51
CA GLY A 327 3.19 -23.61 18.46
C GLY A 327 4.02 -23.35 17.20
N ALA A 328 4.46 -22.10 16.96
CA ALA A 328 5.37 -21.79 15.86
C ALA A 328 6.77 -22.41 16.06
N GLY A 329 7.32 -22.31 17.27
CA GLY A 329 8.59 -22.97 17.60
C GLY A 329 8.48 -24.49 17.47
N ALA A 330 7.34 -25.05 17.91
CA ALA A 330 7.05 -26.48 17.76
C ALA A 330 6.94 -26.91 16.30
N ALA A 331 6.26 -26.12 15.45
CA ALA A 331 6.12 -26.39 14.02
C ALA A 331 7.47 -26.40 13.30
N ILE A 332 8.34 -25.43 13.57
CA ILE A 332 9.69 -25.37 12.97
C ILE A 332 10.54 -26.56 13.45
N MET A 333 10.52 -26.85 14.75
CA MET A 333 11.27 -27.98 15.30
C MET A 333 10.78 -29.32 14.75
N ALA A 334 9.47 -29.51 14.67
CA ALA A 334 8.87 -30.70 14.09
C ALA A 334 9.23 -30.84 12.61
N ALA A 335 9.17 -29.76 11.82
CA ALA A 335 9.54 -29.77 10.41
C ALA A 335 11.02 -30.12 10.19
N ALA A 336 11.91 -29.66 11.07
CA ALA A 336 13.33 -30.03 11.03
C ALA A 336 13.60 -31.51 11.38
N GLN A 337 12.71 -32.14 12.15
CA GLN A 337 12.87 -33.50 12.67
C GLN A 337 12.00 -34.54 11.94
N SER A 338 11.05 -34.09 11.12
CA SER A 338 10.04 -34.96 10.52
C SER A 338 10.66 -35.96 9.56
N SER A 339 10.16 -37.20 9.61
CA SER A 339 10.49 -38.24 8.63
C SER A 339 9.79 -38.00 7.28
N LYS A 340 8.76 -37.15 7.27
CA LYS A 340 7.99 -36.77 6.09
C LYS A 340 8.45 -35.40 5.60
N LYS A 341 8.35 -35.18 4.29
CA LYS A 341 8.64 -33.87 3.70
C LYS A 341 7.49 -32.92 4.05
N ILE A 342 7.78 -31.93 4.89
CA ILE A 342 6.88 -30.82 5.16
C ILE A 342 7.10 -29.75 4.09
N PHE A 343 6.08 -29.44 3.30
CA PHE A 343 6.25 -28.58 2.12
C PHE A 343 6.35 -27.09 2.48
N ALA A 344 5.76 -26.67 3.60
CA ALA A 344 5.79 -25.29 4.08
C ALA A 344 5.45 -25.19 5.57
N VAL A 345 5.98 -24.16 6.23
CA VAL A 345 5.64 -23.79 7.61
C VAL A 345 5.21 -22.32 7.63
N VAL A 346 4.11 -22.01 8.33
CA VAL A 346 3.67 -20.63 8.63
C VAL A 346 3.68 -20.43 10.15
N SER A 347 4.24 -19.32 10.61
CA SER A 347 4.30 -18.90 12.01
C SER A 347 3.51 -17.60 12.17
N ARG A 348 2.45 -17.59 12.99
CA ARG A 348 1.65 -16.38 13.30
C ARG A 348 1.90 -15.91 14.73
N GLY A 349 2.42 -14.69 14.89
CA GLY A 349 2.72 -14.09 16.20
C GLY A 349 3.59 -15.01 17.04
N GLY A 350 4.47 -15.75 16.37
CA GLY A 350 5.13 -16.93 16.91
C GLY A 350 6.35 -16.60 17.74
N ARG A 351 6.82 -17.60 18.50
CA ARG A 351 8.12 -17.61 19.17
C ARG A 351 9.08 -18.60 18.49
N PRO A 352 9.46 -18.37 17.21
CA PRO A 352 10.34 -19.28 16.48
C PRO A 352 11.74 -19.37 17.11
N ASP A 353 12.17 -18.32 17.82
CA ASP A 353 13.42 -18.29 18.59
C ASP A 353 13.56 -19.48 19.56
N LEU A 354 12.44 -19.99 20.09
CA LEU A 354 12.42 -21.14 20.99
C LEU A 354 12.76 -22.48 20.30
N ALA A 355 12.79 -22.52 18.96
CA ALA A 355 13.20 -23.70 18.21
C ALA A 355 14.74 -23.92 18.22
N ALA A 356 15.52 -22.94 18.70
CA ALA A 356 16.97 -23.02 18.89
C ALA A 356 17.70 -23.59 17.67
N GLU A 357 18.48 -24.67 17.82
CA GLU A 357 19.24 -25.28 16.73
C GLU A 357 18.38 -25.73 15.54
N ALA A 358 17.08 -25.99 15.75
CA ALA A 358 16.20 -26.42 14.67
C ALA A 358 15.99 -25.32 13.61
N LEU A 359 16.16 -24.04 13.97
CA LEU A 359 16.11 -22.92 13.01
C LEU A 359 17.10 -23.11 11.86
N ARG A 360 18.30 -23.65 12.15
CA ARG A 360 19.35 -23.87 11.13
C ARG A 360 19.20 -25.20 10.40
N LYS A 361 18.42 -26.13 10.96
CA LYS A 361 18.23 -27.49 10.44
C LYS A 361 16.97 -27.61 9.57
N VAL A 362 15.96 -26.75 9.78
CA VAL A 362 14.73 -26.77 8.99
C VAL A 362 15.04 -26.49 7.51
N THR A 363 14.56 -27.37 6.64
CA THR A 363 14.69 -27.23 5.17
C THR A 363 13.40 -26.80 4.50
N SER A 364 12.26 -26.94 5.19
CA SER A 364 10.96 -26.44 4.75
C SER A 364 10.96 -24.91 4.67
N PRO A 365 10.45 -24.32 3.57
CA PRO A 365 10.22 -22.89 3.49
C PRO A 365 9.31 -22.39 4.61
N CYS A 366 9.75 -21.34 5.31
CA CYS A 366 9.04 -20.74 6.43
C CYS A 366 8.51 -19.33 6.10
N LEU A 367 7.30 -19.03 6.53
CA LEU A 367 6.76 -17.66 6.57
C LEU A 367 6.50 -17.28 8.03
N LEU A 368 7.09 -16.18 8.48
CA LEU A 368 6.85 -15.59 9.79
C LEU A 368 5.95 -14.36 9.62
N ILE A 369 4.81 -14.33 10.31
CA ILE A 369 3.84 -13.23 10.28
C ILE A 369 3.78 -12.64 11.68
N VAL A 370 4.08 -11.35 11.82
CA VAL A 370 4.14 -10.66 13.12
C VAL A 370 3.37 -9.35 13.07
N GLY A 371 2.72 -8.97 14.18
CA GLY A 371 2.03 -7.69 14.26
C GLY A 371 3.02 -6.53 14.45
N GLY A 372 2.81 -5.42 13.74
CA GLY A 372 3.70 -4.26 13.77
C GLY A 372 3.74 -3.55 15.13
N ASN A 373 2.71 -3.71 15.97
CA ASN A 373 2.67 -3.16 17.32
C ASN A 373 3.18 -4.17 18.39
N ASP A 374 3.66 -5.35 18.00
CA ASP A 374 4.23 -6.37 18.88
C ASP A 374 5.76 -6.41 18.77
N GLU A 375 6.39 -5.28 19.13
CA GLU A 375 7.83 -5.08 18.87
C GLU A 375 8.77 -6.11 19.53
N PRO A 376 8.51 -6.62 20.75
CA PRO A 376 9.31 -7.70 21.31
C PRO A 376 9.29 -8.97 20.44
N THR A 377 8.13 -9.34 19.92
CA THR A 377 7.98 -10.53 19.07
C THR A 377 8.55 -10.28 17.69
N LEU A 378 8.41 -9.07 17.13
CA LEU A 378 8.97 -8.69 15.84
C LEU A 378 10.50 -8.79 15.84
N SER A 379 11.14 -8.26 16.88
CA SER A 379 12.60 -8.36 17.06
C SER A 379 13.07 -9.83 17.07
N LEU A 380 12.40 -10.69 17.84
CA LEU A 380 12.74 -12.12 17.92
C LEU A 380 12.51 -12.87 16.59
N ASN A 381 11.46 -12.52 15.85
CA ASN A 381 11.19 -13.13 14.55
C ASN A 381 12.20 -12.67 13.48
N ARG A 382 12.66 -11.40 13.52
CA ARG A 382 13.77 -10.91 12.67
C ARG A 382 15.06 -11.69 12.93
N GLU A 383 15.39 -11.95 14.19
CA GLU A 383 16.57 -12.77 14.52
C GLU A 383 16.42 -14.23 14.07
N ALA A 384 15.23 -14.81 14.24
CA ALA A 384 14.96 -16.18 13.81
C ALA A 384 14.98 -16.33 12.28
N SER A 385 14.43 -15.37 11.52
CA SER A 385 14.40 -15.41 10.05
C SER A 385 15.81 -15.43 9.45
N LEU A 386 16.78 -14.76 10.08
CA LEU A 386 18.18 -14.77 9.64
C LEU A 386 18.86 -16.14 9.81
N GLN A 387 18.33 -17.01 10.67
CA GLN A 387 18.90 -18.34 10.93
C GLN A 387 18.27 -19.44 10.08
N ILE A 388 17.08 -19.19 9.51
CA ILE A 388 16.35 -20.14 8.67
C ILE A 388 16.77 -19.96 7.21
N LYS A 389 17.12 -21.07 6.55
CA LYS A 389 17.67 -21.05 5.18
C LYS A 389 16.71 -20.45 4.14
N SER A 390 15.42 -20.73 4.25
CA SER A 390 14.37 -20.22 3.36
C SER A 390 13.24 -19.67 4.21
N CYS A 391 13.26 -18.36 4.41
CA CYS A 391 12.35 -17.66 5.32
C CYS A 391 11.90 -16.33 4.74
N GLU A 392 10.60 -16.04 4.82
CA GLU A 392 10.03 -14.72 4.60
C GLU A 392 9.46 -14.20 5.93
N LEU A 393 9.64 -12.91 6.21
CA LEU A 393 9.06 -12.23 7.37
C LEU A 393 8.10 -11.16 6.86
N VAL A 394 6.87 -11.20 7.34
CA VAL A 394 5.80 -10.25 7.03
C VAL A 394 5.37 -9.57 8.32
N VAL A 395 5.27 -8.24 8.26
CA VAL A 395 4.78 -7.40 9.35
C VAL A 395 3.40 -6.87 8.99
N VAL A 396 2.39 -7.17 9.80
CA VAL A 396 1.02 -6.69 9.64
C VAL A 396 0.87 -5.36 10.37
N PRO A 397 0.70 -4.22 9.67
CA PRO A 397 0.65 -2.90 10.30
C PRO A 397 -0.50 -2.78 11.31
N GLY A 398 -0.26 -2.11 12.43
CA GLY A 398 -1.29 -1.85 13.45
C GLY A 398 -1.73 -3.06 14.28
N ALA A 399 -1.32 -4.29 13.92
CA ALA A 399 -1.68 -5.49 14.65
C ALA A 399 -0.84 -5.69 15.92
N THR A 400 -1.47 -6.13 17.01
CA THR A 400 -0.79 -6.61 18.21
C THR A 400 -0.59 -8.13 18.17
N HIS A 401 -0.11 -8.72 19.27
CA HIS A 401 0.30 -10.13 19.35
C HIS A 401 -0.73 -11.15 18.85
N LEU A 402 -2.03 -10.86 19.03
CA LEU A 402 -3.13 -11.77 18.71
C LEU A 402 -3.86 -11.44 17.41
N PHE A 403 -3.54 -10.33 16.74
CA PHE A 403 -4.21 -9.85 15.53
C PHE A 403 -5.72 -9.71 15.74
N GLU A 404 -6.12 -9.05 16.84
CA GLU A 404 -7.54 -8.83 17.19
C GLU A 404 -8.10 -7.54 16.60
N GLU A 405 -7.22 -6.65 16.13
CA GLU A 405 -7.60 -5.41 15.47
C GLU A 405 -8.29 -5.68 14.14
N GLU A 406 -9.22 -4.80 13.76
CA GLU A 406 -10.04 -4.94 12.56
C GLU A 406 -9.19 -5.17 11.31
N GLY A 407 -9.53 -6.21 10.53
CA GLY A 407 -8.83 -6.58 9.29
C GLY A 407 -7.52 -7.34 9.46
N THR A 408 -6.85 -7.26 10.61
CA THR A 408 -5.49 -7.81 10.78
C THR A 408 -5.41 -9.34 10.69
N LEU A 409 -6.40 -10.06 11.23
CA LEU A 409 -6.46 -11.52 11.07
C LEU A 409 -6.79 -11.94 9.63
N ALA A 410 -7.53 -11.12 8.88
CA ALA A 410 -7.78 -11.37 7.45
C ALA A 410 -6.51 -11.23 6.62
N GLU A 411 -5.66 -10.26 6.96
CA GLU A 411 -4.33 -10.09 6.34
C GLU A 411 -3.41 -11.29 6.64
N VAL A 412 -3.41 -11.81 7.88
CA VAL A 412 -2.72 -13.07 8.22
C VAL A 412 -3.18 -14.22 7.33
N VAL A 413 -4.50 -14.36 7.13
CA VAL A 413 -5.08 -15.39 6.27
C VAL A 413 -4.61 -15.24 4.83
N GLU A 414 -4.60 -14.01 4.29
CA GLU A 414 -4.15 -13.74 2.92
C GLU A 414 -2.70 -14.17 2.72
N HIS A 415 -1.82 -13.80 3.64
CA HIS A 415 -0.40 -14.18 3.60
C HIS A 415 -0.20 -15.68 3.73
N ALA A 416 -0.84 -16.33 4.71
CA ALA A 416 -0.74 -17.78 4.91
C ALA A 416 -1.27 -18.56 3.71
N SER A 417 -2.42 -18.15 3.18
CA SER A 417 -3.06 -18.75 1.99
C SER A 417 -2.16 -18.66 0.78
N SER A 418 -1.63 -17.46 0.52
CA SER A 418 -0.71 -17.21 -0.60
C SER A 418 0.54 -18.06 -0.48
N TRP A 419 1.11 -18.17 0.73
CA TRP A 419 2.29 -18.98 0.99
C TRP A 419 2.05 -20.47 0.72
N PHE A 420 1.00 -21.06 1.27
CA PHE A 420 0.73 -22.48 1.07
C PHE A 420 0.44 -22.81 -0.40
N LEU A 421 -0.34 -21.97 -1.10
CA LEU A 421 -0.60 -22.15 -2.53
C LEU A 421 0.67 -22.05 -3.38
N PHE A 422 1.56 -21.13 -3.02
CA PHE A 422 2.84 -20.95 -3.69
C PHE A 422 3.74 -22.18 -3.53
N GLN A 423 3.91 -22.66 -2.30
CA GLN A 423 4.83 -23.77 -2.01
C GLN A 423 4.34 -25.12 -2.54
N ILE A 424 3.02 -25.33 -2.70
CA ILE A 424 2.47 -26.64 -3.09
C ILE A 424 2.41 -26.86 -4.61
N ASN A 425 2.22 -25.82 -5.42
CA ASN A 425 1.96 -25.98 -6.86
C ASN A 425 3.22 -26.20 -7.71
N GLY A 426 4.42 -25.94 -7.18
CA GLY A 426 5.72 -26.17 -7.87
C GLY A 426 5.90 -25.46 -9.22
N SER A 427 4.90 -24.71 -9.68
CA SER A 427 4.87 -23.88 -10.87
C SER A 427 4.86 -22.43 -10.41
N PRO A 428 5.56 -21.54 -11.12
CA PRO A 428 5.57 -20.13 -10.78
C PRO A 428 4.15 -19.60 -10.98
N ASN A 429 3.39 -19.45 -9.90
CA ASN A 429 2.87 -18.10 -9.69
C ASN A 429 4.16 -17.30 -9.53
N PRO A 430 4.51 -16.40 -10.48
CA PRO A 430 5.85 -15.85 -10.53
C PRO A 430 6.16 -15.44 -9.11
N HIS A 431 7.27 -15.95 -8.55
CA HIS A 431 7.72 -15.57 -7.22
C HIS A 431 7.37 -14.09 -7.01
N PRO A 432 6.95 -13.59 -5.83
CA PRO A 432 6.73 -12.15 -5.67
C PRO A 432 7.83 -11.33 -6.37
N ILE A 433 9.07 -11.83 -6.26
CA ILE A 433 10.26 -11.46 -7.03
C ILE A 433 10.12 -11.53 -8.58
N GLU A 434 9.84 -12.70 -9.19
CA GLU A 434 9.66 -12.84 -10.65
C GLU A 434 8.46 -12.02 -11.15
N SER A 435 7.41 -11.85 -10.34
CA SER A 435 6.23 -11.07 -10.69
C SER A 435 6.57 -9.58 -10.75
N ILE A 436 7.39 -9.10 -9.81
CA ILE A 436 7.86 -7.72 -9.79
C ILE A 436 8.80 -7.45 -10.95
N VAL A 437 9.77 -8.34 -11.18
CA VAL A 437 10.73 -8.19 -12.29
C VAL A 437 9.96 -8.19 -13.62
N ALA A 438 9.00 -9.07 -13.83
CA ALA A 438 8.16 -9.08 -15.03
C ALA A 438 7.34 -7.78 -15.20
N GLU A 439 6.76 -7.25 -14.11
CA GLU A 439 6.03 -5.98 -14.13
C GLU A 439 6.96 -4.79 -14.45
N LEU A 440 8.17 -4.76 -13.88
CA LEU A 440 9.19 -3.76 -14.20
C LEU A 440 9.61 -3.88 -15.66
N GLU A 441 9.94 -5.08 -16.15
CA GLU A 441 10.33 -5.33 -17.54
C GLU A 441 9.29 -4.85 -18.55
N LYS A 442 8.00 -5.04 -18.23
CA LYS A 442 6.89 -4.61 -19.09
C LYS A 442 6.85 -3.09 -19.29
N LYS A 443 7.27 -2.32 -18.28
CA LYS A 443 7.17 -0.85 -18.26
C LYS A 443 8.52 -0.14 -18.39
N ALA A 444 9.63 -0.83 -18.23
CA ALA A 444 10.97 -0.27 -18.24
C ALA A 444 11.39 0.20 -19.64
N VAL A 445 11.93 1.41 -19.70
CA VAL A 445 12.56 2.00 -20.87
C VAL A 445 14.08 1.96 -20.66
N PRO A 446 14.81 1.03 -21.30
CA PRO A 446 16.25 0.83 -21.08
C PRO A 446 17.08 1.98 -21.66
N PHE A 447 18.20 2.31 -21.01
CA PHE A 447 19.14 3.31 -21.50
C PHE A 447 19.97 2.74 -22.66
N ARG A 448 19.60 3.15 -23.89
CA ARG A 448 20.24 2.70 -25.15
C ARG A 448 20.73 3.86 -26.03
N GLY A 449 20.63 5.09 -25.55
CA GLY A 449 21.05 6.31 -26.26
C GLY A 449 20.41 7.57 -25.68
N ASP A 450 20.68 8.72 -26.30
CA ASP A 450 20.34 10.03 -25.73
C ASP A 450 18.84 10.26 -25.51
N ASN A 451 17.98 9.63 -26.32
CA ASN A 451 16.52 9.79 -26.27
C ASN A 451 15.83 8.86 -25.26
N SER A 452 16.59 8.07 -24.48
CA SER A 452 16.02 7.07 -23.56
C SER A 452 15.15 7.67 -22.45
N LEU A 453 15.32 8.96 -22.16
CA LEU A 453 14.55 9.69 -21.15
C LEU A 453 13.38 10.50 -21.74
N ASP A 454 13.21 10.55 -23.07
CA ASP A 454 12.23 11.45 -23.69
C ASP A 454 10.80 11.13 -23.24
N GLY A 455 10.41 9.85 -23.23
CA GLY A 455 9.08 9.44 -22.76
C GLY A 455 8.81 9.82 -21.29
N LEU A 456 9.81 9.66 -20.43
CA LEU A 456 9.75 10.09 -19.03
C LEU A 456 9.56 11.60 -18.93
N ILE A 457 10.38 12.37 -19.65
CA ILE A 457 10.38 13.84 -19.61
C ILE A 457 9.05 14.39 -20.11
N GLU A 458 8.53 13.87 -21.22
CA GLU A 458 7.22 14.28 -21.74
C GLU A 458 6.07 13.98 -20.77
N GLN A 459 6.17 12.90 -19.99
CA GLN A 459 5.18 12.57 -18.98
C GLN A 459 5.25 13.53 -17.79
N ILE A 460 6.41 13.72 -17.18
CA ILE A 460 6.56 14.57 -15.98
C ILE A 460 6.41 16.06 -16.31
N ALA A 461 6.69 16.47 -17.55
CA ALA A 461 6.49 17.83 -18.01
C ALA A 461 5.01 18.25 -18.02
N LYS A 462 4.06 17.34 -17.89
CA LYS A 462 2.64 17.70 -17.74
C LYS A 462 2.36 18.39 -16.39
N SER A 463 3.15 18.08 -15.37
CA SER A 463 3.02 18.67 -14.04
C SER A 463 3.71 20.03 -13.96
N ARG A 464 3.21 20.87 -13.06
CA ARG A 464 3.75 22.21 -12.80
C ARG A 464 5.04 22.14 -11.98
N ILE A 465 5.10 21.21 -11.04
CA ILE A 465 6.23 21.01 -10.14
C ILE A 465 6.79 19.62 -10.43
N VAL A 466 8.07 19.55 -10.82
CA VAL A 466 8.77 18.27 -11.03
C VAL A 466 9.82 18.13 -9.95
N MET A 467 9.72 17.08 -9.14
CA MET A 467 10.70 16.78 -8.08
C MET A 467 11.55 15.59 -8.49
N LEU A 468 12.87 15.79 -8.52
CA LEU A 468 13.88 14.81 -8.91
C LEU A 468 14.67 14.39 -7.66
N GLY A 469 14.48 13.13 -7.29
CA GLY A 469 15.13 12.49 -6.16
C GLY A 469 16.55 12.04 -6.41
N GLU A 470 17.17 11.51 -5.37
CA GLU A 470 18.39 10.71 -5.41
C GLU A 470 18.41 9.74 -4.24
N ALA A 471 18.89 8.50 -4.45
CA ALA A 471 19.04 7.53 -3.37
C ALA A 471 20.31 7.75 -2.55
N THR A 472 21.24 8.56 -3.07
CA THR A 472 22.49 8.92 -2.42
C THR A 472 22.84 10.38 -2.82
N HIS A 473 23.50 11.14 -1.93
CA HIS A 473 23.95 12.50 -2.29
C HIS A 473 25.26 12.54 -3.08
N GLY A 474 26.08 11.49 -3.01
CA GLY A 474 27.47 11.49 -3.50
C GLY A 474 27.71 10.69 -4.78
N THR A 475 26.69 10.52 -5.63
CA THR A 475 26.75 9.67 -6.83
C THR A 475 26.70 10.47 -8.12
N HIS A 476 27.74 10.34 -8.96
CA HIS A 476 27.94 11.05 -10.22
C HIS A 476 26.74 10.95 -11.17
N GLU A 477 26.26 9.73 -11.43
CA GLU A 477 25.24 9.47 -12.45
C GLU A 477 23.89 10.14 -12.12
N PHE A 478 23.58 10.29 -10.83
CA PHE A 478 22.37 11.00 -10.40
C PHE A 478 22.44 12.50 -10.73
N TYR A 479 23.58 13.16 -10.54
CA TYR A 479 23.74 14.56 -10.98
C TYR A 479 23.65 14.69 -12.51
N VAL A 480 24.31 13.79 -13.24
CA VAL A 480 24.28 13.81 -14.71
C VAL A 480 22.86 13.64 -15.24
N LEU A 481 22.12 12.64 -14.76
CA LEU A 481 20.76 12.36 -15.21
C LEU A 481 19.78 13.47 -14.79
N ARG A 482 19.85 13.95 -13.55
CA ARG A 482 19.03 15.09 -13.12
C ARG A 482 19.31 16.33 -13.96
N ARG A 483 20.58 16.63 -14.26
CA ARG A 483 20.96 17.72 -15.18
C ARG A 483 20.32 17.54 -16.55
N MET A 484 20.48 16.37 -17.18
CA MET A 484 19.93 16.09 -18.51
C MET A 484 18.39 16.27 -18.55
N ILE A 485 17.70 15.81 -17.51
CA ILE A 485 16.24 16.00 -17.37
C ILE A 485 15.94 17.50 -17.23
N SER A 486 16.62 18.20 -16.33
CA SER A 486 16.41 19.63 -16.09
C SER A 486 16.64 20.48 -17.34
N GLU A 487 17.73 20.26 -18.07
CA GLU A 487 18.06 21.01 -19.29
C GLU A 487 16.95 20.88 -20.34
N ARG A 488 16.40 19.68 -20.51
CA ARG A 488 15.30 19.42 -21.46
C ARG A 488 13.98 20.01 -20.99
N LEU A 489 13.67 19.93 -19.69
CA LEU A 489 12.47 20.56 -19.12
C LEU A 489 12.52 22.09 -19.29
N ILE A 490 13.69 22.71 -19.08
CA ILE A 490 13.89 24.15 -19.27
C ILE A 490 13.71 24.52 -20.74
N ARG A 491 14.46 23.89 -21.66
CA ARG A 491 14.48 24.26 -23.08
C ARG A 491 13.18 23.97 -23.83
N LYS A 492 12.55 22.82 -23.55
CA LYS A 492 11.38 22.35 -24.31
C LYS A 492 10.05 22.63 -23.61
N HIS A 493 10.03 22.69 -22.28
CA HIS A 493 8.79 22.67 -21.49
C HIS A 493 8.61 23.91 -20.59
N GLY A 494 9.49 24.90 -20.72
CA GLY A 494 9.30 26.24 -20.17
C GLY A 494 9.45 26.35 -18.65
N PHE A 495 10.16 25.42 -18.02
CA PHE A 495 10.47 25.49 -16.58
C PHE A 495 11.36 26.71 -16.25
N LYS A 496 11.03 27.42 -15.18
CA LYS A 496 11.50 28.79 -14.93
C LYS A 496 12.59 28.93 -13.89
N PHE A 497 12.74 27.95 -13.00
CA PHE A 497 13.79 27.91 -11.99
C PHE A 497 14.02 26.49 -11.50
N ILE A 498 15.19 26.27 -10.90
CA ILE A 498 15.51 25.07 -10.12
C ILE A 498 15.54 25.47 -8.64
N ALA A 499 15.01 24.64 -7.75
CA ALA A 499 15.19 24.79 -6.31
C ALA A 499 15.73 23.49 -5.71
N VAL A 500 16.57 23.58 -4.68
CA VAL A 500 17.31 22.41 -4.18
C VAL A 500 17.34 22.32 -2.66
N GLU A 501 17.60 21.12 -2.16
CA GLU A 501 17.90 20.82 -0.74
C GLU A 501 19.27 21.40 -0.32
N GLY A 502 19.38 22.72 -0.35
CA GLY A 502 20.57 23.44 0.04
C GLY A 502 20.25 24.83 0.55
N ASP A 503 21.29 25.51 1.00
CA ASP A 503 21.16 26.75 1.76
C ASP A 503 20.88 27.95 0.87
N TRP A 504 19.88 28.74 1.26
CA TRP A 504 19.46 29.90 0.47
C TRP A 504 20.58 30.90 0.14
N PRO A 505 21.43 31.35 1.10
CA PRO A 505 22.45 32.36 0.82
C PRO A 505 23.51 31.89 -0.18
N ASP A 506 23.87 30.61 -0.15
CA ASP A 506 24.85 30.04 -1.09
C ASP A 506 24.32 30.04 -2.51
N PHE A 507 23.05 29.70 -2.71
CA PHE A 507 22.41 29.75 -4.03
C PHE A 507 22.15 31.18 -4.50
N GLN A 508 22.03 32.18 -3.61
CA GLN A 508 22.04 33.58 -4.04
C GLN A 508 23.37 34.00 -4.66
N ARG A 509 24.49 33.53 -4.12
CA ARG A 509 25.83 33.72 -4.72
C ARG A 509 25.90 33.12 -6.13
N ILE A 510 25.30 31.94 -6.32
CA ILE A 510 25.19 31.30 -7.64
C ILE A 510 24.31 32.12 -8.59
N ASN A 511 23.19 32.67 -8.10
CA ASN A 511 22.34 33.54 -8.90
C ASN A 511 23.05 34.84 -9.34
N GLN A 512 23.91 35.41 -8.49
CA GLN A 512 24.76 36.55 -8.88
C GLN A 512 25.70 36.18 -10.04
N PHE A 513 26.29 34.98 -10.01
CA PHE A 513 27.11 34.46 -11.12
C PHE A 513 26.28 34.25 -12.40
N ILE A 514 25.09 33.64 -12.28
CA ILE A 514 24.15 33.42 -13.40
C ILE A 514 23.78 34.76 -14.05
N ARG A 515 23.53 35.80 -13.25
CA ARG A 515 23.19 37.16 -13.73
C ARG A 515 24.38 37.99 -14.23
N ASN A 516 25.60 37.43 -14.25
CA ASN A 516 26.84 38.15 -14.60
C ASN A 516 27.15 39.35 -13.68
N GLU A 517 26.74 39.29 -12.42
CA GLU A 517 27.04 40.34 -11.42
C GLU A 517 28.46 40.20 -10.85
N THR A 518 29.07 39.01 -11.00
CA THR A 518 30.45 38.72 -10.60
C THR A 518 31.32 38.39 -11.82
N LYS A 519 32.64 38.62 -11.71
CA LYS A 519 33.64 38.22 -12.72
C LYS A 519 34.22 36.81 -12.49
N SER A 520 33.65 36.04 -11.58
CA SER A 520 34.13 34.70 -11.22
C SER A 520 33.75 33.66 -12.28
N SER A 521 34.48 32.56 -12.34
CA SER A 521 34.06 31.32 -13.00
C SER A 521 32.97 30.59 -12.19
N ALA A 522 32.30 29.61 -12.81
CA ALA A 522 31.31 28.77 -12.11
C ALA A 522 31.95 27.99 -10.94
N SER A 523 33.15 27.44 -11.16
CA SER A 523 33.94 26.75 -10.13
C SER A 523 34.27 27.69 -8.95
N GLU A 524 34.75 28.91 -9.21
CA GLU A 524 35.03 29.89 -8.16
C GLU A 524 33.79 30.31 -7.37
N ALA A 525 32.62 30.39 -8.03
CA ALA A 525 31.37 30.69 -7.34
C ALA A 525 30.97 29.56 -6.37
N LEU A 526 31.14 28.30 -6.79
CA LEU A 526 30.86 27.11 -5.98
C LEU A 526 31.90 26.86 -4.89
N GLN A 527 33.14 27.34 -5.05
CA GLN A 527 34.15 27.32 -3.98
C GLN A 527 33.79 28.19 -2.76
N GLY A 528 32.77 29.05 -2.89
CA GLY A 528 32.22 29.85 -1.81
C GLY A 528 31.37 29.07 -0.80
N PHE A 529 31.01 27.82 -1.09
CA PHE A 529 30.32 26.94 -0.15
C PHE A 529 31.27 26.56 1.00
N SER A 530 30.88 26.90 2.22
CA SER A 530 31.69 26.69 3.43
C SER A 530 31.08 25.73 4.44
N ARG A 531 29.75 25.55 4.44
CA ARG A 531 29.08 24.65 5.38
C ARG A 531 29.24 23.20 4.95
N TRP A 532 29.51 22.32 5.92
CA TRP A 532 29.60 20.89 5.67
C TRP A 532 28.21 20.27 5.37
N PRO A 533 28.11 19.34 4.40
CA PRO A 533 29.16 18.89 3.48
C PRO A 533 29.22 19.76 2.22
N THR A 534 30.40 20.31 1.92
CA THR A 534 30.56 21.21 0.76
C THR A 534 30.46 20.46 -0.57
N TRP A 535 30.96 19.22 -0.64
CA TRP A 535 31.03 18.39 -1.85
C TRP A 535 29.67 18.09 -2.51
N MET A 536 28.57 18.20 -1.77
CA MET A 536 27.22 17.96 -2.29
C MET A 536 26.85 18.98 -3.38
N TRP A 537 27.24 20.23 -3.21
CA TRP A 537 26.96 21.29 -4.18
C TRP A 537 28.23 21.81 -4.86
N ALA A 538 29.39 21.72 -4.22
CA ALA A 538 30.68 22.07 -4.80
C ALA A 538 31.33 20.84 -5.48
N ASN A 539 30.89 20.54 -6.70
CA ASN A 539 31.43 19.47 -7.54
C ASN A 539 31.39 19.82 -9.05
N GLU A 540 32.10 19.06 -9.87
CA GLU A 540 32.22 19.28 -11.32
C GLU A 540 30.87 19.12 -12.06
N GLU A 541 29.98 18.28 -11.56
CA GLU A 541 28.67 18.02 -12.14
C GLU A 541 27.74 19.24 -11.97
N ILE A 542 27.77 19.89 -10.80
CA ILE A 542 27.05 21.14 -10.54
C ILE A 542 27.69 22.32 -11.29
N VAL A 543 29.01 22.37 -11.45
CA VAL A 543 29.68 23.36 -12.33
C VAL A 543 29.03 23.34 -13.72
N SER A 544 28.90 22.15 -14.30
CA SER A 544 28.31 21.96 -15.63
C SER A 544 26.84 22.42 -15.69
N LEU A 545 26.05 22.16 -14.64
CA LEU A 545 24.67 22.64 -14.56
C LEU A 545 24.60 24.17 -14.46
N VAL A 546 25.41 24.77 -13.58
CA VAL A 546 25.38 26.22 -13.33
C VAL A 546 25.82 27.02 -14.56
N GLU A 547 26.77 26.52 -15.35
CA GLU A 547 27.15 27.12 -16.64
C GLU A 547 26.01 27.08 -17.66
N PHE A 548 25.28 25.97 -17.72
CA PHE A 548 24.06 25.87 -18.52
C PHE A 548 23.00 26.87 -18.06
N LEU A 549 22.72 26.93 -16.75
CA LEU A 549 21.72 27.84 -16.17
C LEU A 549 22.05 29.30 -16.43
N LYS A 550 23.34 29.66 -16.41
CA LYS A 550 23.83 30.98 -16.82
C LYS A 550 23.51 31.30 -18.28
N THR A 551 23.67 30.33 -19.16
CA THR A 551 23.39 30.49 -20.60
C THR A 551 21.90 30.70 -20.85
N GLU A 552 21.04 29.97 -20.13
CA GLU A 552 19.58 30.06 -20.26
C GLU A 552 18.94 31.15 -19.35
N MET A 553 19.74 31.84 -18.52
CA MET A 553 19.31 32.81 -17.52
C MET A 553 18.23 32.26 -16.56
N VAL A 554 18.39 31.00 -16.14
CA VAL A 554 17.47 30.31 -15.23
C VAL A 554 18.07 30.30 -13.81
N PRO A 555 17.40 30.87 -12.80
CA PRO A 555 17.94 30.91 -11.45
C PRO A 555 17.83 29.56 -10.72
N MET A 556 18.66 29.40 -9.69
CA MET A 556 18.71 28.25 -8.80
C MET A 556 18.57 28.71 -7.35
N PHE A 557 17.69 28.10 -6.56
CA PHE A 557 17.40 28.51 -5.18
C PHE A 557 17.65 27.39 -4.17
N GLY A 558 18.13 27.74 -2.98
CA GLY A 558 18.11 26.83 -1.84
C GLY A 558 16.72 26.76 -1.22
N LEU A 559 16.33 25.63 -0.63
CA LEU A 559 15.08 25.46 0.12
C LEU A 559 15.32 25.23 1.60
N ASP A 560 16.54 24.88 2.00
CA ASP A 560 16.85 24.34 3.31
C ASP A 560 16.90 25.42 4.40
N VAL A 561 16.81 24.98 5.65
CA VAL A 561 16.65 25.84 6.83
C VAL A 561 17.95 26.05 7.63
N TYR A 562 19.04 25.38 7.25
CA TYR A 562 20.23 25.30 8.10
C TYR A 562 21.04 26.60 8.22
N SER A 563 21.00 27.49 7.23
CA SER A 563 21.87 28.67 7.14
C SER A 563 21.47 29.81 8.08
N LEU A 564 21.45 29.56 9.39
CA LEU A 564 21.03 30.52 10.41
C LEU A 564 21.91 31.77 10.36
N PHE A 565 23.22 31.62 10.52
CA PHE A 565 24.13 32.75 10.65
C PHE A 565 24.41 33.44 9.32
N GLU A 566 24.49 32.71 8.20
CA GLU A 566 24.63 33.29 6.87
C GLU A 566 23.40 34.14 6.52
N SER A 567 22.20 33.70 6.90
CA SER A 567 20.97 34.48 6.69
C SER A 567 20.93 35.74 7.56
N ILE A 568 21.45 35.68 8.79
CA ILE A 568 21.62 36.87 9.64
C ILE A 568 22.52 37.90 8.97
N GLU A 569 23.67 37.47 8.44
CA GLU A 569 24.62 38.36 7.77
C GLU A 569 24.00 38.96 6.50
N ALA A 570 23.29 38.18 5.68
CA ALA A 570 22.57 38.70 4.52
C ALA A 570 21.53 39.78 4.88
N VAL A 571 20.81 39.60 6.01
CA VAL A 571 19.85 40.61 6.50
C VAL A 571 20.57 41.88 7.00
N LYS A 572 21.70 41.73 7.69
CA LYS A 572 22.52 42.87 8.14
C LYS A 572 23.11 43.65 6.97
N GLU A 573 23.67 42.98 5.97
CA GLU A 573 24.21 43.61 4.76
C GLU A 573 23.14 44.41 4.02
N TYR A 574 21.94 43.84 3.86
CA TYR A 574 20.80 44.57 3.30
C TYR A 574 20.44 45.80 4.13
N ALA A 575 20.33 45.66 5.45
CA ALA A 575 19.97 46.77 6.33
C ALA A 575 21.01 47.90 6.30
N GLN A 576 22.31 47.56 6.32
CA GLN A 576 23.42 48.49 6.21
C GLN A 576 23.39 49.30 4.92
N ALA A 577 23.03 48.66 3.80
CA ALA A 577 22.94 49.32 2.51
C ALA A 577 21.72 50.26 2.37
N LYS A 578 20.72 50.18 3.26
CA LYS A 578 19.45 50.90 3.13
C LYS A 578 19.22 51.99 4.16
N ASP A 579 19.31 51.67 5.45
CA ASP A 579 18.93 52.59 6.53
C ASP A 579 19.60 52.22 7.86
N LEU A 580 20.21 53.21 8.52
CA LEU A 580 20.89 53.01 9.80
C LEU A 580 19.91 52.58 10.90
N ASN A 581 18.66 53.05 10.91
CA ASN A 581 17.69 52.64 11.93
C ASN A 581 17.24 51.19 11.73
N LEU A 582 17.15 50.73 10.48
CA LEU A 582 16.92 49.34 10.16
C LEU A 582 18.10 48.48 10.61
N LEU A 583 19.34 48.89 10.34
CA LEU A 583 20.55 48.18 10.78
C LEU A 583 20.58 48.02 12.30
N LEU A 584 20.41 49.11 13.06
CA LEU A 584 20.40 49.06 14.53
C LEU A 584 19.28 48.15 15.07
N ALA A 585 18.12 48.11 14.41
CA ALA A 585 17.04 47.21 14.79
C ALA A 585 17.34 45.74 14.49
N VAL A 586 18.00 45.44 13.37
CA VAL A 586 18.45 44.08 13.02
C VAL A 586 19.53 43.62 13.99
N GLU A 587 20.55 44.45 14.25
CA GLU A 587 21.62 44.13 15.19
C GLU A 587 21.08 43.91 16.60
N GLY A 588 20.15 44.76 17.06
CA GLY A 588 19.50 44.59 18.36
C GLY A 588 18.69 43.30 18.47
N ALA A 589 17.97 42.91 17.42
CA ALA A 589 17.18 41.68 17.41
C ALA A 589 18.04 40.41 17.38
N TYR A 590 19.17 40.42 16.67
CA TYR A 590 20.06 39.26 16.60
C TYR A 590 21.17 39.25 17.65
N ALA A 591 21.22 40.27 18.53
CA ALA A 591 22.25 40.41 19.55
C ALA A 591 22.39 39.18 20.46
N CYS A 592 21.27 38.51 20.76
CA CYS A 592 21.26 37.32 21.61
C CYS A 592 21.90 36.09 20.94
N LEU A 593 22.04 36.06 19.60
CA LEU A 593 22.71 34.99 18.86
C LEU A 593 24.22 35.22 18.69
N ASN A 594 24.70 36.46 18.88
CA ASN A 594 26.11 36.81 18.74
C ASN A 594 27.09 36.00 19.61
N PRO A 595 26.76 35.63 20.88
CA PRO A 595 27.69 34.88 21.74
C PRO A 595 28.13 33.53 21.18
N PHE A 596 27.33 32.93 20.29
CA PHE A 596 27.57 31.58 19.76
C PHE A 596 28.51 31.56 18.55
N GLN A 597 29.05 32.70 18.11
CA GLN A 597 30.13 32.81 17.11
C GLN A 597 29.97 31.95 15.84
N LYS A 598 28.75 31.87 15.30
CA LYS A 598 28.41 31.05 14.14
C LYS A 598 28.45 29.53 14.37
N ASP A 599 28.24 29.09 15.62
CA ASP A 599 28.06 27.69 15.98
C ASP A 599 26.59 27.44 16.37
N GLU A 600 25.83 26.80 15.49
CA GLU A 600 24.41 26.49 15.73
C GLU A 600 24.23 25.39 16.77
N LYS A 601 25.21 24.49 16.92
CA LYS A 601 25.18 23.44 17.94
C LYS A 601 25.33 24.03 19.32
N GLU A 602 26.17 25.04 19.47
CA GLU A 602 26.32 25.75 20.75
C GLU A 602 25.07 26.54 21.11
N TYR A 603 24.43 27.18 20.12
CA TYR A 603 23.10 27.77 20.35
C TYR A 603 22.07 26.72 20.77
N ALA A 604 22.02 25.56 20.09
CA ALA A 604 21.13 24.47 20.46
C ALA A 604 21.40 24.01 21.91
N ARG A 605 22.65 23.76 22.30
CA ARG A 605 22.99 23.37 23.69
C ARG A 605 22.54 24.41 24.71
N HIS A 606 22.67 25.70 24.40
CA HIS A 606 22.21 26.79 25.27
C HIS A 606 20.69 26.75 25.54
N LEU A 607 19.89 26.29 24.58
CA LEU A 607 18.43 26.17 24.75
C LEU A 607 18.01 25.13 25.81
N LEU A 608 18.90 24.20 26.19
CA LEU A 608 18.65 23.28 27.31
C LEU A 608 18.56 24.02 28.65
N GLN A 609 19.31 25.10 28.81
CA GLN A 609 19.34 25.91 30.04
C GLN A 609 18.39 27.11 29.97
N PHE A 610 18.18 27.65 28.76
CA PHE A 610 17.34 28.83 28.53
C PHE A 610 16.30 28.56 27.44
N PRO A 611 15.17 27.92 27.80
CA PRO A 611 14.17 27.47 26.83
C PRO A 611 13.46 28.57 26.07
N GLU A 612 13.53 29.84 26.44
CA GLU A 612 12.95 30.93 25.62
C GLU A 612 13.85 31.29 24.45
N GLY A 613 15.18 31.14 24.60
CA GLY A 613 16.16 31.43 23.54
C GLY A 613 16.02 32.84 22.95
N CYS A 614 16.22 32.93 21.64
CA CYS A 614 16.12 34.17 20.84
C CYS A 614 14.81 34.31 20.06
N ARG A 615 13.81 33.48 20.37
CA ARG A 615 12.61 33.33 19.53
C ARG A 615 11.83 34.63 19.35
N HIS A 616 11.62 35.36 20.44
CA HIS A 616 10.81 36.57 20.43
C HIS A 616 11.45 37.66 19.56
N GLU A 617 12.76 37.81 19.66
CA GLU A 617 13.56 38.79 18.95
C GLU A 617 13.64 38.46 17.45
N VAL A 618 13.92 37.20 17.10
CA VAL A 618 14.00 36.73 15.71
C VAL A 618 12.64 36.86 15.01
N VAL A 619 11.54 36.49 15.66
CA VAL A 619 10.19 36.65 15.08
C VAL A 619 9.81 38.13 14.94
N SER A 620 10.26 38.98 15.87
CA SER A 620 10.02 40.43 15.82
C SER A 620 10.63 41.07 14.58
N ILE A 621 11.90 40.76 14.28
CA ILE A 621 12.56 41.34 13.10
C ILE A 621 11.98 40.80 11.79
N LEU A 622 11.61 39.51 11.73
CA LEU A 622 10.87 38.96 10.59
C LEU A 622 9.58 39.75 10.32
N ARG A 623 8.75 40.01 11.35
CA ARG A 623 7.52 40.80 11.20
C ARG A 623 7.80 42.21 10.70
N LYS A 624 8.91 42.84 11.12
CA LYS A 624 9.30 44.17 10.66
C LYS A 624 9.68 44.15 9.18
N LEU A 625 10.50 43.18 8.75
CA LEU A 625 10.95 43.04 7.35
C LEU A 625 9.82 42.63 6.39
N LEU A 626 8.88 41.79 6.83
CA LEU A 626 7.70 41.44 6.03
C LEU A 626 6.73 42.61 5.84
N ARG A 627 6.78 43.64 6.71
CA ARG A 627 5.96 44.85 6.59
C ARG A 627 6.58 45.90 5.67
N LEU A 628 7.85 45.77 5.29
CA LEU A 628 8.46 46.63 4.29
C LEU A 628 7.68 46.45 2.98
N ARG A 629 7.09 47.55 2.49
CA ARG A 629 6.32 47.56 1.24
C ARG A 629 7.20 48.03 0.08
N ILE A 630 6.83 47.60 -1.12
CA ILE A 630 7.39 48.03 -2.43
C ILE A 630 7.26 49.57 -2.67
N ASN A 631 6.66 50.33 -1.76
CA ASN A 631 6.36 51.75 -1.97
C ASN A 631 7.57 52.69 -1.92
N ASP A 632 8.77 52.20 -1.59
CA ASP A 632 10.00 52.94 -1.84
C ASP A 632 10.36 52.81 -3.33
N LEU A 633 10.25 53.91 -4.07
CA LEU A 633 10.57 54.06 -5.50
C LEU A 633 11.99 53.64 -5.91
N HIS A 634 12.82 53.17 -4.98
CA HIS A 634 14.22 52.76 -5.15
C HIS A 634 14.50 51.28 -4.81
N GLN A 635 13.51 50.46 -4.47
CA GLN A 635 13.74 49.05 -4.10
C GLN A 635 13.52 48.08 -5.27
N SER A 636 14.49 47.22 -5.57
CA SER A 636 14.26 46.10 -6.48
C SER A 636 13.41 45.03 -5.77
N LYS A 637 12.34 44.58 -6.45
CA LYS A 637 11.43 43.54 -5.95
C LYS A 637 12.18 42.27 -5.52
N GLU A 638 13.28 41.96 -6.21
CA GLU A 638 14.13 40.80 -5.96
C GLU A 638 14.96 40.91 -4.68
N GLN A 639 15.60 42.06 -4.42
CA GLN A 639 16.36 42.27 -3.17
C GLN A 639 15.46 42.24 -1.94
N LEU A 640 14.24 42.78 -2.06
CA LEU A 640 13.26 42.73 -0.96
C LEU A 640 12.79 41.29 -0.70
N PHE A 641 12.55 40.50 -1.74
CA PHE A 641 12.19 39.09 -1.60
C PHE A 641 13.30 38.29 -0.94
N ASP A 642 14.55 38.52 -1.36
CA ASP A 642 15.73 37.85 -0.82
C ASP A 642 15.91 38.12 0.68
N VAL A 643 15.88 39.38 1.12
CA VAL A 643 16.03 39.71 2.55
C VAL A 643 14.87 39.17 3.39
N GLN A 644 13.65 39.17 2.84
CA GLN A 644 12.48 38.60 3.52
C GLN A 644 12.62 37.09 3.68
N GLN A 645 13.17 36.40 2.68
CA GLN A 645 13.42 34.97 2.76
C GLN A 645 14.51 34.64 3.78
N ASN A 646 15.63 35.36 3.77
CA ASN A 646 16.67 35.20 4.79
C ASN A 646 16.11 35.41 6.21
N ALA A 647 15.29 36.43 6.44
CA ALA A 647 14.65 36.64 7.73
C ALA A 647 13.71 35.48 8.16
N ARG A 648 13.04 34.83 7.21
CA ARG A 648 12.21 33.64 7.47
C ARG A 648 13.07 32.44 7.85
N ILE A 649 14.20 32.26 7.17
CA ILE A 649 15.16 31.20 7.48
C ILE A 649 15.67 31.39 8.89
N VAL A 650 16.06 32.60 9.32
CA VAL A 650 16.51 32.82 10.71
C VAL A 650 15.44 32.39 11.72
N ALA A 651 14.17 32.74 11.49
CA ALA A 651 13.06 32.36 12.38
C ALA A 651 12.81 30.85 12.41
N ASN A 652 12.81 30.18 11.25
CA ASN A 652 12.55 28.76 11.17
C ASN A 652 13.77 27.92 11.60
N ALA A 653 14.99 28.41 11.39
CA ALA A 653 16.23 27.79 11.85
C ALA A 653 16.32 27.80 13.37
N GLU A 654 15.95 28.92 14.00
CA GLU A 654 15.81 29.00 15.46
C GLU A 654 14.87 27.91 16.00
N GLU A 655 13.69 27.75 15.37
CA GLU A 655 12.75 26.69 15.74
C GLU A 655 13.31 25.28 15.45
N TYR A 656 14.00 25.08 14.32
CA TYR A 656 14.63 23.81 13.98
C TYR A 656 15.65 23.37 15.04
N TYR A 657 16.62 24.23 15.39
CA TYR A 657 17.67 23.90 16.36
C TYR A 657 17.11 23.70 17.77
N ARG A 658 16.03 24.40 18.11
CA ARG A 658 15.27 24.18 19.33
C ARG A 658 14.63 22.80 19.40
N ARG A 659 14.01 22.33 18.30
CA ARG A 659 13.37 21.01 18.25
C ARG A 659 14.37 19.86 18.17
N MET A 660 15.54 20.11 17.57
CA MET A 660 16.59 19.12 17.35
C MET A 660 17.05 18.43 18.65
N LEU A 661 17.03 19.12 19.79
CA LEU A 661 17.51 18.59 21.08
C LEU A 661 16.61 17.53 21.70
N PHE A 662 15.33 17.51 21.32
CA PHE A 662 14.32 16.68 21.98
C PHE A 662 14.05 15.36 21.24
N GLY A 663 14.76 15.11 20.13
CA GLY A 663 14.58 13.92 19.29
C GLY A 663 13.20 13.86 18.63
N GLY A 664 12.89 12.71 18.03
CA GLY A 664 11.59 12.47 17.38
C GLY A 664 11.43 13.19 16.02
N PRO A 665 10.19 13.29 15.51
CA PRO A 665 9.94 13.77 14.15
C PRO A 665 9.94 15.29 13.99
N GLU A 666 9.93 16.06 15.08
CA GLU A 666 9.64 17.49 15.00
C GLU A 666 10.69 18.32 14.26
N SER A 667 11.99 18.07 14.48
CA SER A 667 13.05 18.80 13.76
C SER A 667 12.99 18.52 12.25
N TRP A 668 12.77 17.27 11.87
CA TRP A 668 12.53 16.86 10.48
C TRP A 668 11.30 17.57 9.90
N ASN A 669 10.18 17.53 10.62
CA ASN A 669 8.94 18.14 10.17
C ASN A 669 9.05 19.66 10.00
N VAL A 670 9.78 20.36 10.87
CA VAL A 670 10.05 21.79 10.73
C VAL A 670 10.86 22.07 9.46
N ARG A 671 11.88 21.26 9.17
CA ARG A 671 12.70 21.39 7.97
C ARG A 671 11.88 21.22 6.68
N ASP A 672 11.12 20.14 6.54
CA ASP A 672 10.32 19.91 5.34
C ASP A 672 9.16 20.90 5.19
N ARG A 673 8.54 21.34 6.30
CA ARG A 673 7.54 22.43 6.28
C ARG A 673 8.15 23.75 5.81
N HIS A 674 9.38 24.06 6.23
CA HIS A 674 10.10 25.23 5.74
C HIS A 674 10.34 25.12 4.23
N MET A 675 10.81 23.97 3.73
CA MET A 675 11.07 23.78 2.29
C MET A 675 9.80 23.98 1.44
N ILE A 676 8.65 23.43 1.86
CA ILE A 676 7.40 23.60 1.10
C ILE A 676 6.84 25.03 1.18
N ASP A 677 7.05 25.73 2.30
CA ASP A 677 6.69 27.14 2.44
C ASP A 677 7.56 28.04 1.54
N THR A 678 8.87 27.78 1.48
CA THR A 678 9.80 28.45 0.58
C THR A 678 9.43 28.19 -0.89
N LEU A 679 9.08 26.96 -1.25
CA LEU A 679 8.60 26.63 -2.59
C LEU A 679 7.31 27.37 -2.97
N ASP A 680 6.33 27.42 -2.07
CA ASP A 680 5.07 28.14 -2.31
C ASP A 680 5.31 29.65 -2.54
N MET A 681 6.23 30.25 -1.77
CA MET A 681 6.63 31.64 -1.98
C MET A 681 7.34 31.88 -3.31
N LEU A 682 8.26 31.00 -3.71
CA LEU A 682 8.92 31.05 -5.02
C LEU A 682 7.88 30.98 -6.15
N LEU A 683 6.97 30.01 -6.10
CA LEU A 683 5.91 29.88 -7.10
C LEU A 683 5.02 31.13 -7.17
N LYS A 684 4.66 31.73 -6.03
CA LYS A 684 3.90 33.00 -5.99
C LYS A 684 4.68 34.16 -6.62
N ASN A 685 6.00 34.23 -6.41
CA ASN A 685 6.81 35.32 -6.95
C ASN A 685 7.03 35.20 -8.47
N TRP A 686 7.14 33.98 -9.00
CA TRP A 686 7.27 33.71 -10.44
C TRP A 686 5.94 33.61 -11.20
N GLY A 687 4.82 33.58 -10.48
CA GLY A 687 3.46 33.61 -11.01
C GLY A 687 2.75 32.24 -10.95
N PRO A 688 1.41 32.23 -10.94
CA PRO A 688 0.60 31.04 -10.68
C PRO A 688 0.78 29.92 -11.72
N ASP A 689 1.18 30.25 -12.95
CA ASP A 689 1.40 29.28 -14.03
C ASP A 689 2.88 28.89 -14.18
N SER A 690 3.75 29.35 -13.28
CA SER A 690 5.18 29.04 -13.33
C SER A 690 5.44 27.57 -13.02
N LYS A 691 6.35 26.98 -13.80
CA LYS A 691 6.79 25.60 -13.63
C LYS A 691 8.20 25.56 -13.05
N CYS A 692 8.45 24.64 -12.12
CA CYS A 692 9.72 24.56 -11.40
C CYS A 692 10.22 23.13 -11.25
N ILE A 693 11.54 23.01 -11.08
CA ILE A 693 12.23 21.74 -10.88
C ILE A 693 12.81 21.74 -9.47
N ILE A 694 12.60 20.66 -8.72
CA ILE A 694 13.12 20.50 -7.36
C ILE A 694 14.14 19.37 -7.34
N TRP A 695 15.34 19.58 -6.77
CA TRP A 695 16.31 18.51 -6.51
C TRP A 695 16.49 18.33 -5.00
N ALA A 696 16.19 17.14 -4.49
CA ALA A 696 16.41 16.80 -3.10
C ALA A 696 16.52 15.28 -2.96
N HIS A 697 16.91 14.78 -1.78
CA HIS A 697 16.98 13.35 -1.53
C HIS A 697 15.61 12.66 -1.73
N ASN A 698 15.61 11.38 -2.09
CA ASN A 698 14.40 10.55 -2.19
C ASN A 698 13.53 10.61 -0.92
N SER A 699 14.17 10.77 0.24
CA SER A 699 13.51 10.90 1.56
C SER A 699 12.69 12.18 1.68
N HIS A 700 13.06 13.25 0.98
CA HIS A 700 12.32 14.51 0.94
C HIS A 700 11.25 14.52 -0.15
N ILE A 701 11.54 14.01 -1.35
CA ILE A 701 10.63 14.19 -2.50
C ILE A 701 9.63 13.06 -2.74
N GLY A 702 9.84 11.84 -2.23
CA GLY A 702 8.85 10.77 -2.40
C GLY A 702 7.56 11.07 -1.62
N ASP A 703 6.43 10.44 -1.94
CA ASP A 703 5.22 10.59 -1.12
C ASP A 703 5.37 9.83 0.21
N TYR A 704 5.39 10.55 1.34
CA TYR A 704 5.57 9.96 2.67
C TYR A 704 4.41 9.06 3.09
N HIS A 705 3.23 9.17 2.48
CA HIS A 705 2.10 8.25 2.75
C HIS A 705 2.39 6.82 2.29
N ALA A 706 3.35 6.64 1.38
CA ALA A 706 3.77 5.36 0.84
C ALA A 706 4.99 4.76 1.57
N THR A 707 5.32 5.28 2.77
CA THR A 707 6.41 4.81 3.63
C THR A 707 5.95 4.71 5.08
N GLU A 708 6.79 4.18 5.97
CA GLU A 708 6.51 4.16 7.42
C GLU A 708 6.51 5.56 8.09
N MET A 709 6.96 6.61 7.38
CA MET A 709 7.02 7.98 7.89
C MET A 709 5.66 8.43 8.43
N VAL A 710 4.56 8.12 7.74
CA VAL A 710 3.20 8.50 8.15
C VAL A 710 2.82 7.93 9.53
N HIS A 711 3.20 6.68 9.81
CA HIS A 711 2.89 6.03 11.09
C HIS A 711 3.78 6.53 12.24
N GLN A 712 4.97 7.04 11.90
CA GLN A 712 5.93 7.59 12.85
C GLN A 712 5.76 9.12 13.05
N GLY A 713 4.79 9.74 12.39
CA GLY A 713 4.51 11.17 12.49
C GLY A 713 5.49 12.07 11.72
N TYR A 714 6.28 11.51 10.79
CA TYR A 714 7.14 12.26 9.88
C TYR A 714 6.38 12.68 8.62
N VAL A 715 6.66 13.88 8.14
CA VAL A 715 6.21 14.38 6.82
C VAL A 715 7.41 14.63 5.91
N ASN A 716 7.18 14.77 4.61
CA ASN A 716 8.23 15.22 3.70
C ASN A 716 7.73 16.16 2.59
N LEU A 717 8.65 16.84 1.93
CA LEU A 717 8.39 17.83 0.89
C LEU A 717 7.48 17.29 -0.23
N GLY A 718 7.66 16.04 -0.67
CA GLY A 718 6.89 15.40 -1.72
C GLY A 718 5.41 15.23 -1.38
N GLY A 719 5.12 14.61 -0.24
CA GLY A 719 3.74 14.44 0.23
C GLY A 719 3.09 15.79 0.57
N LEU A 720 3.81 16.70 1.24
CA LEU A 720 3.33 18.05 1.54
C LEU A 720 3.01 18.86 0.27
N ALA A 721 3.80 18.68 -0.80
CA ALA A 721 3.52 19.33 -2.08
C ALA A 721 2.25 18.79 -2.73
N ARG A 722 2.02 17.47 -2.68
CA ARG A 722 0.78 16.87 -3.18
C ARG A 722 -0.45 17.31 -2.40
N GLU A 723 -0.34 17.44 -1.07
CA GLU A 723 -1.40 18.01 -0.24
C GLU A 723 -1.71 19.47 -0.60
N ARG A 724 -0.67 20.28 -0.83
CA ARG A 724 -0.81 21.72 -1.04
C ARG A 724 -1.23 22.09 -2.46
N PHE A 725 -0.72 21.39 -3.47
CA PHE A 725 -0.90 21.74 -4.89
C PHE A 725 -1.73 20.73 -5.68
N GLY A 726 -2.02 19.56 -5.09
CA GLY A 726 -2.74 18.46 -5.74
C GLY A 726 -1.83 17.48 -6.47
N MET A 727 -2.32 16.25 -6.62
CA MET A 727 -1.59 15.14 -7.24
C MET A 727 -1.15 15.45 -8.69
N ASP A 728 -2.03 16.00 -9.52
CA ASP A 728 -1.72 16.27 -10.94
C ASP A 728 -0.69 17.38 -11.14
N ALA A 729 -0.59 18.32 -10.18
CA ALA A 729 0.32 19.44 -10.26
C ALA A 729 1.77 19.07 -9.94
N VAL A 730 2.01 17.91 -9.30
CA VAL A 730 3.31 17.50 -8.76
C VAL A 730 3.71 16.14 -9.31
N ALA A 731 4.82 16.08 -10.05
CA ALA A 731 5.44 14.83 -10.49
C ALA A 731 6.62 14.48 -9.58
N LEU A 732 6.60 13.28 -8.99
CA LEU A 732 7.67 12.78 -8.12
C LEU A 732 8.49 11.71 -8.85
N VAL A 733 9.79 11.94 -9.03
CA VAL A 733 10.70 11.02 -9.72
C VAL A 733 11.77 10.53 -8.77
N GLY A 734 11.70 9.25 -8.39
CA GLY A 734 12.71 8.61 -7.55
C GLY A 734 13.91 8.12 -8.36
N PHE A 735 15.05 7.99 -7.69
CA PHE A 735 16.28 7.43 -8.28
C PHE A 735 16.81 6.28 -7.43
N GLY A 736 17.53 5.32 -8.02
CA GLY A 736 18.15 4.23 -7.27
C GLY A 736 19.33 3.58 -7.97
N THR A 737 20.14 2.86 -7.19
CA THR A 737 21.31 2.13 -7.67
C THR A 737 21.55 0.84 -6.89
N TYR A 738 22.06 -0.19 -7.55
CA TYR A 738 22.32 -1.49 -6.94
C TYR A 738 23.70 -1.61 -6.29
N GLN A 739 24.75 -1.07 -6.90
CA GLN A 739 26.11 -1.11 -6.36
C GLN A 739 26.98 0.04 -6.89
N GLY A 740 28.19 0.19 -6.38
CA GLY A 740 29.18 1.09 -6.97
C GLY A 740 29.99 1.86 -5.93
N GLN A 741 30.19 3.16 -6.17
CA GLN A 741 30.87 4.07 -5.26
C GLN A 741 30.04 5.32 -4.99
N VAL A 742 30.25 5.92 -3.83
CA VAL A 742 29.57 7.15 -3.38
C VAL A 742 30.55 8.00 -2.56
N ILE A 743 30.41 9.32 -2.58
CA ILE A 743 31.01 10.18 -1.56
C ILE A 743 30.09 10.30 -0.36
N ALA A 744 30.63 10.03 0.83
CA ALA A 744 29.95 10.23 2.10
C ALA A 744 30.99 10.45 3.21
N SER A 745 30.55 10.60 4.46
CA SER A 745 31.42 10.55 5.63
C SER A 745 30.96 9.50 6.64
N HIS A 746 31.89 9.06 7.50
CA HIS A 746 31.58 8.12 8.58
C HIS A 746 30.85 8.78 9.76
N ALA A 747 30.91 10.11 9.87
CA ALA A 747 30.25 10.88 10.91
C ALA A 747 29.91 12.29 10.39
N TRP A 748 28.99 12.96 11.08
CA TRP A 748 28.70 14.38 10.84
C TRP A 748 29.96 15.23 10.98
N GLU A 749 30.18 16.16 10.05
CA GLU A 749 31.39 17.01 9.95
C GLU A 749 32.71 16.23 9.77
N GLY A 750 32.65 14.93 9.50
CA GLY A 750 33.82 14.13 9.20
C GLY A 750 34.36 14.42 7.79
N GLN A 751 35.60 13.97 7.55
CA GLN A 751 36.22 14.04 6.23
C GLN A 751 35.39 13.26 5.20
N GLU A 752 35.22 13.84 4.02
CA GLU A 752 34.58 13.17 2.89
C GLU A 752 35.49 12.07 2.34
N THR A 753 34.89 10.92 2.04
CA THR A 753 35.61 9.76 1.50
C THR A 753 34.82 9.12 0.38
N VAL A 754 35.54 8.60 -0.62
CA VAL A 754 34.96 7.69 -1.61
C VAL A 754 34.74 6.35 -0.93
N MET A 755 33.48 6.01 -0.71
CA MET A 755 33.05 4.77 -0.07
C MET A 755 32.54 3.77 -1.10
N ASN A 756 32.79 2.49 -0.85
CA ASN A 756 32.19 1.42 -1.62
C ASN A 756 30.71 1.27 -1.24
N LEU A 757 29.83 1.32 -2.23
CA LEU A 757 28.42 0.98 -2.12
C LEU A 757 28.26 -0.51 -2.46
N PRO A 758 28.09 -1.40 -1.46
CA PRO A 758 27.96 -2.83 -1.73
C PRO A 758 26.65 -3.12 -2.46
N ARG A 759 26.53 -4.36 -2.95
CA ARG A 759 25.32 -4.85 -3.60
C ARG A 759 24.10 -4.66 -2.72
N ALA A 760 23.02 -4.15 -3.32
CA ALA A 760 21.74 -4.07 -2.64
C ALA A 760 21.20 -5.47 -2.36
N LYS A 761 20.29 -5.57 -1.39
CA LYS A 761 19.66 -6.85 -1.08
C LYS A 761 18.84 -7.36 -2.25
N ASP A 762 18.91 -8.65 -2.55
CA ASP A 762 18.12 -9.28 -3.63
C ASP A 762 16.59 -9.15 -3.44
N SER A 763 16.15 -8.91 -2.20
CA SER A 763 14.76 -8.67 -1.80
C SER A 763 14.36 -7.19 -1.76
N SER A 764 15.30 -6.27 -1.94
CA SER A 764 15.04 -4.82 -2.02
C SER A 764 14.50 -4.43 -3.39
N PHE A 765 13.94 -3.22 -3.48
CA PHE A 765 13.50 -2.67 -4.77
C PHE A 765 14.67 -2.57 -5.77
N GLU A 766 15.84 -2.15 -5.30
CA GLU A 766 17.09 -2.13 -6.09
C GLU A 766 17.50 -3.52 -6.59
N GLY A 767 17.31 -4.57 -5.77
CA GLY A 767 17.57 -5.95 -6.16
C GLY A 767 16.68 -6.42 -7.32
N PHE A 768 15.41 -6.01 -7.35
CA PHE A 768 14.50 -6.29 -8.47
C PHE A 768 14.84 -5.48 -9.71
N CYS A 769 15.22 -4.21 -9.55
CA CYS A 769 15.72 -3.38 -10.63
C CYS A 769 17.01 -3.94 -11.25
N HIS A 770 17.93 -4.49 -10.44
CA HIS A 770 19.14 -5.16 -10.92
C HIS A 770 18.84 -6.41 -11.76
N LYS A 771 17.88 -7.23 -11.35
CA LYS A 771 17.45 -8.38 -12.17
C LYS A 771 16.83 -7.91 -13.50
N THR A 772 16.10 -6.81 -13.47
CA THR A 772 15.50 -6.19 -14.66
C THR A 772 16.58 -5.68 -15.63
N THR A 773 17.64 -5.01 -15.15
CA THR A 773 18.75 -4.55 -15.99
C THR A 773 19.51 -5.71 -16.62
N GLN A 774 19.75 -6.79 -15.88
CA GLN A 774 20.36 -8.02 -16.38
C GLN A 774 19.53 -8.64 -17.53
N ASN A 775 18.21 -8.75 -17.34
CA ASN A 775 17.32 -9.33 -18.34
C ASN A 775 17.19 -8.46 -19.60
N LEU A 776 17.12 -7.13 -19.43
CA LEU A 776 17.04 -6.16 -20.53
C LEU A 776 18.40 -5.86 -21.19
N LYS A 777 19.50 -6.35 -20.60
CA LYS A 777 20.90 -6.12 -21.03
C LYS A 777 21.21 -4.63 -21.16
N THR A 778 20.98 -3.88 -20.10
CA THR A 778 21.21 -2.43 -20.05
C THR A 778 21.88 -2.04 -18.73
N SER A 779 22.57 -0.90 -18.69
CA SER A 779 23.17 -0.35 -17.47
C SER A 779 22.19 0.43 -16.59
N GLY A 780 20.97 0.65 -17.07
CA GLY A 780 19.94 1.39 -16.34
C GLY A 780 18.66 1.54 -17.16
N PHE A 781 17.60 1.99 -16.51
CA PHE A 781 16.32 2.22 -17.17
C PHE A 781 15.51 3.29 -16.44
N SER A 782 14.44 3.75 -17.08
CA SER A 782 13.39 4.52 -16.42
C SER A 782 12.05 3.79 -16.50
N VAL A 783 11.18 4.01 -15.52
CA VAL A 783 9.83 3.44 -15.49
C VAL A 783 8.83 4.50 -15.04
N ILE A 784 7.63 4.48 -15.64
CA ILE A 784 6.51 5.33 -15.25
C ILE A 784 5.48 4.45 -14.54
N PHE A 785 4.99 4.90 -13.38
CA PHE A 785 4.01 4.20 -12.57
C PHE A 785 2.59 4.71 -12.86
N ASP A 786 1.95 4.06 -13.83
CA ASP A 786 0.56 4.33 -14.19
C ASP A 786 -0.46 3.58 -13.29
N ALA A 787 -1.75 3.73 -13.60
CA ALA A 787 -2.82 3.07 -12.86
C ALA A 787 -2.73 1.53 -12.86
N GLU A 788 -2.18 0.94 -13.94
CA GLU A 788 -1.98 -0.51 -14.02
C GLU A 788 -0.87 -0.93 -13.05
N THR A 789 0.27 -0.23 -13.04
CA THR A 789 1.37 -0.52 -12.13
C THR A 789 0.98 -0.27 -10.66
N ARG A 790 0.13 0.73 -10.39
CA ARG A 790 -0.43 1.00 -9.06
C ARG A 790 -1.40 -0.11 -8.60
N ALA A 791 -2.10 -0.75 -9.52
CA ALA A 791 -2.97 -1.89 -9.21
C ALA A 791 -2.20 -3.23 -9.09
N SER A 792 -0.95 -3.28 -9.53
CA SER A 792 -0.09 -4.47 -9.49
C SER A 792 0.67 -4.61 -8.16
N VAL A 793 1.54 -5.62 -8.07
CA VAL A 793 2.40 -5.87 -6.89
C VAL A 793 3.32 -4.70 -6.56
N LEU A 794 3.65 -3.85 -7.53
CA LEU A 794 4.47 -2.65 -7.32
C LEU A 794 3.74 -1.53 -6.55
N GLY A 795 2.40 -1.52 -6.61
CA GLY A 795 1.56 -0.54 -5.92
C GLY A 795 0.87 -1.05 -4.66
N LYS A 796 1.07 -2.33 -4.30
CA LYS A 796 0.37 -2.97 -3.17
C LYS A 796 1.28 -3.51 -2.08
N ARG A 797 2.57 -3.65 -2.34
CA ARG A 797 3.53 -4.24 -1.40
C ARG A 797 4.61 -3.25 -1.02
N THR A 798 5.08 -3.41 0.21
CA THR A 798 6.19 -2.66 0.78
C THR A 798 7.50 -3.39 0.54
N TYR A 799 8.54 -2.65 0.15
CA TYR A 799 9.89 -3.15 -0.07
C TYR A 799 10.90 -2.25 0.64
N GLY A 800 12.05 -2.80 1.02
CA GLY A 800 13.20 -1.96 1.36
C GLY A 800 13.65 -1.18 0.13
N HIS A 801 13.74 0.15 0.27
CA HIS A 801 14.24 1.08 -0.75
C HIS A 801 15.48 1.81 -0.22
N ARG A 802 16.62 1.71 -0.92
CA ARG A 802 17.89 2.22 -0.41
C ARG A 802 17.87 3.74 -0.23
N ALA A 803 18.45 4.20 0.87
CA ALA A 803 18.63 5.60 1.22
C ALA A 803 19.99 5.82 1.89
N VAL A 804 20.88 6.58 1.24
CA VAL A 804 22.22 6.89 1.72
C VAL A 804 22.36 8.40 1.87
N GLY A 805 22.45 8.87 3.11
CA GLY A 805 22.65 10.29 3.40
C GLY A 805 24.11 10.73 3.24
N VAL A 806 24.40 11.92 3.76
CA VAL A 806 25.76 12.49 3.83
C VAL A 806 26.67 11.73 4.81
N VAL A 807 26.06 11.05 5.79
CA VAL A 807 26.71 10.07 6.67
C VAL A 807 26.31 8.68 6.22
N TYR A 808 27.28 7.77 6.09
CA TYR A 808 27.06 6.43 5.60
C TYR A 808 27.99 5.41 6.28
N ASP A 809 27.43 4.28 6.70
CA ASP A 809 28.19 3.11 7.10
C ASP A 809 27.82 1.91 6.20
N PRO A 810 28.73 1.46 5.30
CA PRO A 810 28.49 0.29 4.46
C PRO A 810 28.15 -0.99 5.23
N LYS A 811 28.54 -1.10 6.50
CA LYS A 811 28.23 -2.29 7.33
C LYS A 811 26.74 -2.38 7.68
N HIS A 812 26.00 -1.27 7.59
CA HIS A 812 24.57 -1.21 7.88
C HIS A 812 23.68 -1.72 6.74
N GLU A 813 24.22 -1.93 5.53
CA GLU A 813 23.49 -2.50 4.39
C GLU A 813 22.91 -3.88 4.72
N ASN A 814 23.65 -4.71 5.46
CA ASN A 814 23.17 -6.05 5.86
C ASN A 814 22.04 -6.00 6.91
N LYS A 815 21.98 -4.92 7.71
CA LYS A 815 21.04 -4.74 8.83
C LYS A 815 19.76 -3.97 8.47
N GLU A 816 19.57 -3.61 7.20
CA GLU A 816 18.41 -2.83 6.70
C GLU A 816 18.31 -1.39 7.21
N LEU A 817 19.30 -0.90 7.97
CA LEU A 817 19.28 0.46 8.50
C LEU A 817 19.47 1.54 7.41
N ASN A 818 19.94 1.15 6.22
CA ASN A 818 20.04 2.03 5.05
C ASN A 818 18.87 1.87 4.06
N TYR A 819 17.77 1.23 4.49
CA TYR A 819 16.60 0.97 3.64
C TYR A 819 15.34 1.56 4.29
N VAL A 820 14.55 2.25 3.48
CA VAL A 820 13.26 2.82 3.87
C VAL A 820 12.15 1.91 3.34
N PRO A 821 11.30 1.31 4.19
CA PRO A 821 10.11 0.59 3.75
C PRO A 821 9.23 1.48 2.89
N THR A 822 8.95 1.03 1.66
CA THR A 822 8.34 1.85 0.61
C THR A 822 7.41 1.04 -0.28
N ILE A 823 6.30 1.63 -0.71
CA ILE A 823 5.49 1.16 -1.85
C ILE A 823 5.87 1.99 -3.11
N PRO A 824 6.74 1.49 -4.02
CA PRO A 824 7.41 2.31 -5.03
C PRO A 824 6.43 3.03 -5.97
N ALA A 825 5.41 2.32 -6.47
CA ALA A 825 4.43 2.89 -7.39
C ALA A 825 3.44 3.85 -6.72
N GLN A 826 3.41 3.91 -5.39
CA GLN A 826 2.67 4.94 -4.66
C GLN A 826 3.57 6.13 -4.29
N ARG A 827 4.82 5.86 -3.91
CA ARG A 827 5.81 6.87 -3.50
C ARG A 827 6.23 7.78 -4.65
N TYR A 828 6.30 7.26 -5.86
CA TYR A 828 6.75 8.00 -7.04
C TYR A 828 5.77 7.88 -8.21
N ASP A 829 5.80 8.85 -9.13
CA ASP A 829 5.14 8.77 -10.43
C ASP A 829 6.03 8.13 -11.49
N ALA A 830 7.34 8.23 -11.30
CA ALA A 830 8.33 7.56 -12.12
C ALA A 830 9.59 7.25 -11.31
N PHE A 831 10.40 6.33 -11.83
CA PHE A 831 11.64 5.93 -11.20
C PHE A 831 12.75 5.77 -12.24
N VAL A 832 13.95 6.22 -11.89
CA VAL A 832 15.16 6.15 -12.69
C VAL A 832 16.18 5.28 -11.97
N PHE A 833 16.63 4.22 -12.64
CA PHE A 833 17.56 3.25 -12.05
C PHE A 833 18.85 3.15 -12.85
N VAL A 834 19.98 3.12 -12.15
CA VAL A 834 21.32 2.90 -12.70
C VAL A 834 21.94 1.73 -11.95
N ASP A 835 22.42 0.71 -12.66
CA ASP A 835 22.83 -0.56 -12.03
C ASP A 835 24.10 -0.42 -11.19
N GLU A 836 25.09 0.26 -11.74
CA GLU A 836 26.38 0.51 -11.12
C GLU A 836 26.76 1.98 -11.27
N THR A 837 27.16 2.59 -10.16
CA THR A 837 27.38 4.03 -10.06
C THR A 837 28.77 4.40 -9.55
N SER A 838 29.22 5.62 -9.81
CA SER A 838 30.51 6.17 -9.38
C SER A 838 30.34 7.35 -8.43
N ALA A 839 31.39 7.64 -7.66
CA ALA A 839 31.43 8.78 -6.77
C ALA A 839 31.42 10.10 -7.54
N VAL A 840 30.70 11.10 -7.03
CA VAL A 840 30.72 12.50 -7.54
C VAL A 840 32.13 13.08 -7.47
N HIS A 841 32.44 14.13 -8.23
CA HIS A 841 33.79 14.72 -8.31
C HIS A 841 33.87 16.09 -7.58
N PRO A 842 34.26 16.14 -6.28
CA PRO A 842 34.27 17.39 -5.52
C PRO A 842 35.31 18.36 -6.04
N ILE A 843 34.98 19.65 -6.01
CA ILE A 843 35.97 20.71 -6.18
C ILE A 843 36.46 21.16 -4.79
N LYS A 844 37.73 21.55 -4.69
CA LYS A 844 38.31 22.01 -3.42
C LYS A 844 37.66 23.32 -2.97
N THR A 845 36.96 23.29 -1.84
CA THR A 845 36.42 24.48 -1.17
C THR A 845 37.41 25.04 -0.15
N LYS A 846 37.25 26.32 0.22
CA LYS A 846 37.97 26.90 1.36
C LYS A 846 37.28 26.48 2.66
N THR A 847 37.43 25.22 3.06
CA THR A 847 36.89 24.78 4.35
C THR A 847 37.59 25.57 5.46
N SER A 848 36.83 26.17 6.38
CA SER A 848 37.45 26.71 7.60
C SER A 848 38.01 25.54 8.39
N ALA A 849 39.33 25.41 8.40
CA ALA A 849 40.02 24.51 9.30
C ALA A 849 39.80 25.02 10.74
N LEU A 850 38.74 24.56 11.40
CA LEU A 850 38.55 24.68 12.84
C LEU A 850 38.04 23.34 13.39
N ASP A 851 39.04 22.57 13.86
CA ASP A 851 39.07 21.71 15.05
C ASP A 851 38.23 20.41 15.12
N PHE A 852 38.91 19.28 14.94
CA PHE A 852 38.76 18.08 15.79
C PHE A 852 39.91 18.09 16.83
N PRO A 853 39.80 17.48 18.04
CA PRO A 853 38.88 16.42 18.46
C PRO A 853 38.22 16.62 19.87
N GLU A 854 37.45 15.59 20.29
CA GLU A 854 37.04 15.22 21.68
C GLU A 854 35.70 15.75 22.24
N THR A 855 34.60 15.03 22.03
CA THR A 855 34.07 13.99 22.96
C THR A 855 32.65 13.54 22.57
N TRP A 856 32.50 12.22 22.44
CA TRP A 856 31.24 11.46 22.47
C TRP A 856 30.50 11.65 23.81
N PRO A 857 29.20 11.30 24.01
CA PRO A 857 28.38 10.23 23.39
C PRO A 857 27.27 10.80 22.48
N GLY A 858 26.70 10.13 21.47
CA GLY A 858 26.30 8.74 21.36
C GLY A 858 24.78 8.67 21.58
N GLY A 859 23.98 8.53 20.52
CA GLY A 859 22.53 8.36 20.66
C GLY A 859 21.71 8.43 19.36
N VAL A 860 21.30 7.24 18.90
CA VAL A 860 20.40 6.84 17.79
C VAL A 860 20.95 6.94 16.37
#